data_AF-A0A535ZSM0-F1
#
_entry.id   AF-A0A535ZSM0-F1
#
_cell.length_a   1.000
_cell.length_b   1.000
_cell.length_c   1.000
_cell.angle_alpha   90.00
_cell.angle_beta   90.00
_cell.angle_gamma   90.00
#
_symmetry.space_group_name_H-M   'P 1'
#
loop_
_entity.id
_entity.type
_entity.pdbx_description
1 polymer ?
#
loop_
_entity_poly.entity_id
_entity_poly.type
_entity_poly.pdbx_seq_one_letter_code
_entity_poly.pdbx_strand_id
1 'polypeptide(L)'
;MDRPKPASIFACSVGLAGLGLLVTTTLAQAPHDLKGSGSTHLLTRLAILLVLTFLSSLAPLRTRHGAVLTVGLAPLFGALLLLPPWALMLVATFGTVDERVPGRTVSWTRFLFARGMFAFVYGLPSLALYAFGLQHPQAGWVIALPLAVVAIVALNDAIVAAYLSLLQGANFWRLAKNAVAGSWLTYVALPIVGYLIFTILQATSIAGQLVVFLLYGPLLVYRTSLQKQNRLDQWLRDSFIMQSRVVDKRDGQTFGHSQRVGEMSEAVARLLHLSDEMCNTIRVGGILHDLGKIAIPDSILLKPGKLTPEEYEIIKTHPTEGAQILAEHPEQKDVSEIVMHHHERWDGAGYPEGLKGDEIPIGSRIVNACDAFDTITQARVFRPTVKTPAEAIHELRTLAGTWYDPAVIGAMETIVAERWSVDIPYQAPATPKPGYRDVLAIPQFRRLWIGQGVSYFGDMMNTTGLAIMLFVVTRSPVMVALGLIAKAVPTIMFGLLAGPLVDRFNRQRVMVLADLARALLTVTIPFWALNWLPGVFIAVFLIAIASTFFNPAKQAIIPNLVPERLLVRANSLVQSSERTMELVGYALAGVLAATISWVPLFLIDAATYLFSAATLLGVPDSIRSARQKQVTLSRDIADGMRFIVRSPVLRSIMALTAMTGLFAGMTFPTLVVLAYGALHAGASGYGVLEAVIGGGAILGAMASPQLMARYRAGVLILIGVAGFGLSYALTGLLQSFLFAFVFLFACGVASTIYYVPLISITQREAPDYIRGRVMASRFLLAQAGLLGGMAISGPLTARLGAPLVFVTAGTLLVAAAIVAFAFRDLRDARLRDATPAASLEAVSG
;
A
#
# COMPACT_ATOMS: atom_id res chain seq x y z
N MET A 1 -36.85 -12.37 10.66
CA MET A 1 -36.33 -13.72 10.91
C MET A 1 -36.02 -13.82 12.39
N ASP A 2 -36.73 -14.69 13.11
CA ASP A 2 -36.49 -14.95 14.51
C ASP A 2 -35.07 -15.49 14.73
N ARG A 3 -34.38 -14.93 15.71
CA ARG A 3 -32.99 -15.29 15.99
C ARG A 3 -32.95 -16.64 16.68
N PRO A 4 -31.94 -17.48 16.43
CA PRO A 4 -31.74 -18.68 17.23
C PRO A 4 -31.60 -18.26 18.70
N LYS A 5 -32.48 -18.78 19.57
CA LYS A 5 -32.48 -18.52 21.03
C LYS A 5 -31.08 -18.67 21.66
N PRO A 6 -30.25 -19.66 21.29
CA PRO A 6 -28.89 -19.81 21.83
C PRO A 6 -27.96 -18.61 21.57
N ALA A 7 -27.97 -18.05 20.35
CA ALA A 7 -27.11 -16.92 20.01
C ALA A 7 -27.48 -15.64 20.78
N SER A 8 -28.78 -15.46 21.06
CA SER A 8 -29.26 -14.31 21.83
C SER A 8 -28.92 -14.44 23.31
N ILE A 9 -29.03 -15.64 23.88
CA ILE A 9 -28.61 -15.92 25.27
C ILE A 9 -27.11 -15.68 25.41
N PHE A 10 -26.28 -16.25 24.53
CA PHE A 10 -24.84 -16.04 24.55
C PHE A 10 -24.47 -14.55 24.46
N ALA A 11 -25.10 -13.81 23.54
CA ALA A 11 -24.88 -12.38 23.37
C ALA A 11 -25.20 -11.58 24.65
N CYS A 12 -26.33 -11.87 25.30
CA CYS A 12 -26.70 -11.24 26.56
C CYS A 12 -25.76 -11.63 27.70
N SER A 13 -25.36 -12.90 27.82
CA SER A 13 -24.44 -13.37 28.86
C SER A 13 -23.09 -12.70 28.78
N VAL A 14 -22.47 -12.64 27.59
CA VAL A 14 -21.19 -11.93 27.36
C VAL A 14 -21.35 -10.43 27.64
N GLY A 15 -22.45 -9.83 27.18
CA GLY A 15 -22.76 -8.43 27.41
C GLY A 15 -22.84 -8.07 28.91
N LEU A 16 -23.61 -8.84 29.67
CA LEU A 16 -23.78 -8.64 31.11
C LEU A 16 -22.53 -8.95 31.91
N ALA A 17 -21.81 -10.03 31.57
CA ALA A 17 -20.56 -10.39 32.25
C ALA A 17 -19.49 -9.30 32.08
N GLY A 18 -19.32 -8.78 30.86
CA GLY A 18 -18.36 -7.72 30.59
C GLY A 18 -18.69 -6.39 31.29
N LEU A 19 -19.97 -5.99 31.29
CA LEU A 19 -20.41 -4.79 32.02
C LEU A 19 -20.32 -4.98 33.54
N GLY A 20 -20.61 -6.18 34.05
CA GLY A 20 -20.41 -6.53 35.45
C GLY A 20 -18.95 -6.43 35.87
N LEU A 21 -18.02 -6.94 35.05
CA LEU A 21 -16.57 -6.79 35.28
C LEU A 21 -16.14 -5.32 35.31
N LEU A 22 -16.65 -4.50 34.38
CA LEU A 22 -16.38 -3.06 34.36
C LEU A 22 -16.87 -2.38 35.66
N VAL A 23 -18.12 -2.63 36.07
CA VAL A 23 -18.71 -2.00 37.27
C VAL A 23 -17.95 -2.41 38.52
N THR A 24 -17.70 -3.71 38.70
CA THR A 24 -17.00 -4.24 39.88
C THR A 24 -15.56 -3.69 39.96
N THR A 25 -14.83 -3.67 38.86
CA THR A 25 -13.46 -3.11 38.83
C THR A 25 -13.45 -1.61 39.09
N THR A 26 -14.42 -0.87 38.54
CA THR A 26 -14.57 0.58 38.78
C THR A 26 -14.82 0.87 40.25
N LEU A 27 -15.75 0.14 40.89
CA LEU A 27 -16.03 0.31 42.32
C LEU A 27 -14.82 -0.05 43.20
N ALA A 28 -14.02 -1.04 42.79
CA ALA A 28 -12.85 -1.48 43.54
C ALA A 28 -11.65 -0.51 43.42
N GLN A 29 -11.34 0.00 42.22
CA GLN A 29 -10.09 0.72 41.94
C GLN A 29 -10.27 2.25 41.85
N ALA A 30 -11.36 2.74 41.26
CA ALA A 30 -11.51 4.17 40.99
C ALA A 30 -11.48 5.07 42.24
N PRO A 31 -12.07 4.70 43.40
CA PRO A 31 -12.00 5.52 44.60
C PRO A 31 -10.57 5.72 45.13
N HIS A 32 -9.66 4.79 44.84
CA HIS A 32 -8.26 4.90 45.21
C HIS A 32 -7.50 5.75 44.17
N ASP A 33 -7.63 5.43 42.88
CA ASP A 33 -6.90 6.11 41.80
C ASP A 33 -7.27 7.59 41.64
N LEU A 34 -8.48 7.96 42.04
CA LEU A 34 -8.96 9.35 42.00
C LEU A 34 -8.60 10.16 43.25
N LYS A 35 -8.01 9.55 44.27
CA LYS A 35 -7.53 10.26 45.47
C LYS A 35 -6.06 10.65 45.29
N GLY A 36 -5.81 11.93 45.01
CA GLY A 36 -4.46 12.50 44.97
C GLY A 36 -4.24 13.52 43.86
N SER A 37 -3.04 14.10 43.84
CA SER A 37 -2.62 15.13 42.88
C SER A 37 -2.51 14.64 41.42
N GLY A 38 -2.40 13.33 41.20
CA GLY A 38 -2.35 12.72 39.86
C GLY A 38 -3.72 12.51 39.18
N SER A 39 -4.83 12.73 39.89
CA SER A 39 -6.20 12.49 39.40
C SER A 39 -6.55 13.35 38.18
N THR A 40 -6.06 14.58 38.11
CA THR A 40 -6.27 15.51 36.99
C THR A 40 -5.63 15.01 35.68
N HIS A 41 -4.40 14.50 35.75
CA HIS A 41 -3.71 13.90 34.61
C HIS A 41 -4.39 12.61 34.14
N LEU A 42 -4.85 11.78 35.07
CA LEU A 42 -5.60 10.56 34.76
C LEU A 42 -6.91 10.89 34.02
N LEU A 43 -7.71 11.83 34.55
CA LEU A 43 -8.97 12.24 33.93
C LEU A 43 -8.76 12.88 32.55
N THR A 44 -7.69 13.66 32.38
CA THR A 44 -7.35 14.27 31.09
C THR A 44 -7.02 13.20 30.05
N ARG A 45 -6.16 12.23 30.39
CA ARG A 45 -5.81 11.11 29.51
C ARG A 45 -7.02 10.25 29.16
N LEU A 46 -7.87 9.95 30.16
CA LEU A 46 -9.11 9.21 29.97
C LEU A 46 -10.02 9.94 28.97
N ALA A 47 -10.23 11.25 29.14
CA ALA A 47 -11.07 12.04 28.24
C ALA A 47 -10.52 12.08 26.82
N ILE A 48 -9.22 12.34 26.66
CA ILE A 48 -8.56 12.37 25.34
C ILE A 48 -8.69 11.01 24.64
N LEU A 49 -8.38 9.91 25.34
CA LEU A 49 -8.44 8.56 24.78
C LEU A 49 -9.88 8.12 24.47
N LEU A 50 -10.86 8.53 25.27
CA LEU A 50 -12.27 8.29 25.00
C LEU A 50 -12.70 8.97 23.69
N VAL A 51 -12.41 10.26 23.54
CA VAL A 51 -12.74 11.03 22.32
C VAL A 51 -12.00 10.46 21.11
N LEU A 52 -10.70 10.17 21.27
CA LEU A 52 -9.88 9.63 20.20
C LEU A 52 -10.39 8.26 19.73
N THR A 53 -10.78 7.37 20.65
CA THR A 53 -11.37 6.06 20.33
C THR A 53 -12.74 6.21 19.66
N PHE A 54 -13.56 7.17 20.11
CA PHE A 54 -14.86 7.46 19.51
C PHE A 54 -14.73 7.96 18.07
N LEU A 55 -13.89 8.97 17.83
CA LEU A 55 -13.58 9.45 16.47
C LEU A 55 -13.03 8.32 15.59
N SER A 56 -12.20 7.45 16.18
CA SER A 56 -11.67 6.22 15.56
C SER A 56 -12.74 5.24 15.10
N SER A 57 -13.85 5.17 15.83
CA SER A 57 -14.95 4.23 15.58
C SER A 57 -15.98 4.77 14.59
N LEU A 58 -16.09 6.10 14.45
CA LEU A 58 -16.95 6.77 13.46
C LEU A 58 -16.37 6.78 12.03
N ALA A 59 -15.11 6.36 11.85
CA ALA A 59 -14.45 6.36 10.55
C ALA A 59 -13.88 5.00 10.12
N PRO A 60 -14.72 3.94 10.04
CA PRO A 60 -14.26 2.65 9.56
C PRO A 60 -13.83 2.74 8.09
N LEU A 61 -12.67 2.16 7.78
CA LEU A 61 -12.16 2.07 6.40
C LEU A 61 -12.74 0.82 5.74
N ARG A 62 -13.58 1.01 4.71
CA ARG A 62 -14.12 -0.10 3.92
C ARG A 62 -13.27 -0.30 2.68
N THR A 63 -12.63 -1.45 2.57
CA THR A 63 -11.82 -1.83 1.40
C THR A 63 -12.70 -2.21 0.21
N ARG A 64 -12.11 -2.24 -1.00
CA ARG A 64 -12.77 -2.66 -2.25
C ARG A 64 -13.42 -4.06 -2.19
N HIS A 65 -12.97 -4.93 -1.28
CA HIS A 65 -13.49 -6.29 -1.08
C HIS A 65 -14.46 -6.40 0.10
N GLY A 66 -14.93 -5.27 0.65
CA GLY A 66 -15.88 -5.23 1.76
C GLY A 66 -15.27 -5.44 3.15
N ALA A 67 -13.96 -5.68 3.28
CA ALA A 67 -13.31 -5.75 4.59
C ALA A 67 -13.33 -4.37 5.26
N VAL A 68 -13.74 -4.33 6.53
CA VAL A 68 -13.86 -3.10 7.33
C VAL A 68 -12.69 -3.06 8.32
N LEU A 69 -11.78 -2.12 8.13
CA LEU A 69 -10.63 -1.90 9.02
C LEU A 69 -11.01 -0.83 10.04
N THR A 70 -11.01 -1.21 11.32
CA THR A 70 -11.29 -0.29 12.44
C THR A 70 -9.97 0.21 13.02
N VAL A 71 -9.83 1.53 13.08
CA VAL A 71 -8.59 2.18 13.55
C VAL A 71 -8.63 2.42 15.07
N GLY A 72 -9.79 2.21 15.69
CA GLY A 72 -10.02 2.38 17.13
C GLY A 72 -9.21 1.46 18.05
N LEU A 73 -8.53 0.44 17.52
CA LEU A 73 -7.65 -0.38 18.35
C LEU A 73 -6.37 0.37 18.78
N ALA A 74 -5.86 1.31 17.97
CA ALA A 74 -4.66 2.08 18.31
C ALA A 74 -4.79 2.89 19.62
N PRO A 75 -5.81 3.75 19.80
CA PRO A 75 -5.99 4.45 21.07
C PRO A 75 -6.28 3.51 22.24
N LEU A 76 -6.87 2.34 22.02
CA LEU A 76 -7.07 1.34 23.08
C LEU A 76 -5.75 0.69 23.54
N PHE A 77 -4.80 0.48 22.63
CA PHE A 77 -3.44 0.06 23.02
C PHE A 77 -2.69 1.18 23.76
N GLY A 78 -2.85 2.44 23.36
CA GLY A 78 -2.31 3.56 24.13
C GLY A 78 -2.93 3.65 25.53
N ALA A 79 -4.24 3.42 25.63
CA ALA A 79 -4.96 3.38 26.90
C ALA A 79 -4.51 2.21 27.80
N LEU A 80 -4.20 1.04 27.23
CA LEU A 80 -3.67 -0.11 27.97
C LEU A 80 -2.38 0.23 28.74
N LEU A 81 -1.56 1.14 28.18
CA LEU A 81 -0.27 1.56 28.76
C LEU A 81 -0.39 2.76 29.71
N LEU A 82 -1.48 3.53 29.64
CA LEU A 82 -1.64 4.80 30.37
C LEU A 82 -2.68 4.77 31.48
N LEU A 83 -3.71 3.93 31.34
CA LEU A 83 -4.89 3.96 32.19
C LEU A 83 -4.94 2.73 33.09
N PRO A 84 -5.45 2.88 34.34
CA PRO A 84 -5.79 1.74 35.18
C PRO A 84 -6.92 0.90 34.53
N PRO A 85 -7.07 -0.37 34.92
CA PRO A 85 -7.99 -1.30 34.26
C PRO A 85 -9.43 -0.79 34.11
N TRP A 86 -10.00 -0.20 35.16
CA TRP A 86 -11.36 0.35 35.10
C TRP A 86 -11.51 1.45 34.05
N ALA A 87 -10.54 2.36 33.96
CA ALA A 87 -10.53 3.48 33.03
C ALA A 87 -10.36 3.00 31.58
N LEU A 88 -9.49 2.02 31.34
CA LEU A 88 -9.38 1.37 30.02
C LEU A 88 -10.69 0.71 29.61
N MET A 89 -11.33 -0.04 30.52
CA MET A 89 -12.60 -0.71 30.23
C MET A 89 -13.70 0.31 29.88
N LEU A 90 -13.73 1.49 30.52
CA LEU A 90 -14.63 2.58 30.14
C LEU A 90 -14.35 3.07 28.72
N VAL A 91 -13.09 3.34 28.37
CA VAL A 91 -12.70 3.78 27.02
C VAL A 91 -13.06 2.73 25.98
N ALA A 92 -12.79 1.45 26.24
CA ALA A 92 -13.13 0.34 25.34
C ALA A 92 -14.66 0.19 25.17
N THR A 93 -15.43 0.35 26.24
CA THR A 93 -16.89 0.19 26.22
C THR A 93 -17.58 1.35 25.52
N PHE A 94 -17.22 2.59 25.83
CA PHE A 94 -17.93 3.77 25.33
C PHE A 94 -17.27 4.39 24.10
N GLY A 95 -15.94 4.31 23.99
CA GLY A 95 -15.20 4.84 22.85
C GLY A 95 -15.40 4.03 21.58
N THR A 96 -15.81 2.76 21.64
CA THR A 96 -16.00 1.92 20.46
C THR A 96 -17.42 1.99 19.87
N VAL A 97 -18.22 2.98 20.26
CA VAL A 97 -19.56 3.19 19.72
C VAL A 97 -19.44 3.74 18.30
N ASP A 98 -20.14 3.13 17.35
CA ASP A 98 -20.11 3.53 15.94
C ASP A 98 -21.42 4.20 15.50
N GLU A 99 -21.60 4.40 14.20
CA GLU A 99 -22.77 5.06 13.61
C GLU A 99 -24.11 4.32 13.84
N ARG A 100 -24.08 3.09 14.36
CA ARG A 100 -25.28 2.25 14.49
C ARG A 100 -26.08 2.61 15.74
N VAL A 101 -27.28 3.15 15.52
CA VAL A 101 -28.25 3.48 16.57
C VAL A 101 -28.95 2.21 17.12
N PRO A 102 -28.87 1.93 18.44
CA PRO A 102 -29.59 0.83 19.09
C PRO A 102 -31.11 0.94 18.91
N GLY A 103 -31.77 -0.19 18.66
CA GLY A 103 -33.21 -0.26 18.43
C GLY A 103 -33.67 0.17 17.03
N ARG A 104 -32.82 0.84 16.24
CA ARG A 104 -33.10 1.23 14.85
C ARG A 104 -32.29 0.43 13.83
N THR A 105 -30.97 0.53 13.90
CA THR A 105 -30.06 -0.09 12.92
C THR A 105 -29.33 -1.32 13.49
N VAL A 106 -29.20 -1.39 14.81
CA VAL A 106 -28.68 -2.56 15.54
C VAL A 106 -29.62 -2.89 16.69
N SER A 107 -29.89 -4.17 16.91
CA SER A 107 -30.69 -4.59 18.06
C SER A 107 -29.96 -4.34 19.38
N TRP A 108 -30.73 -4.07 20.43
CA TRP A 108 -30.23 -3.94 21.81
C TRP A 108 -29.33 -5.09 22.25
N THR A 109 -29.66 -6.34 21.94
CA THR A 109 -28.84 -7.50 22.33
C THR A 109 -27.45 -7.51 21.69
N ARG A 110 -27.35 -7.17 20.39
CA ARG A 110 -26.06 -7.04 19.68
C ARG A 110 -25.26 -5.84 20.16
N PHE A 111 -25.95 -4.74 20.47
CA PHE A 111 -25.30 -3.55 21.04
C PHE A 111 -24.69 -3.88 22.41
N LEU A 112 -25.50 -4.46 23.31
CA LEU A 112 -25.08 -4.92 24.63
C LEU A 112 -23.91 -5.91 24.57
N PHE A 113 -24.00 -6.90 23.69
CA PHE A 113 -22.91 -7.85 23.41
C PHE A 113 -21.62 -7.14 23.05
N ALA A 114 -21.65 -6.21 22.09
CA ALA A 114 -20.44 -5.49 21.67
C ALA A 114 -19.84 -4.68 22.81
N ARG A 115 -20.67 -4.01 23.63
CA ARG A 115 -20.21 -3.21 24.78
C ARG A 115 -19.51 -4.07 25.82
N GLY A 116 -20.16 -5.15 26.26
CA GLY A 116 -19.59 -6.06 27.26
C GLY A 116 -18.37 -6.82 26.73
N MET A 117 -18.39 -7.26 25.47
CA MET A 117 -17.24 -7.92 24.85
C MET A 117 -15.99 -7.04 24.88
N PHE A 118 -16.08 -5.76 24.50
CA PHE A 118 -14.93 -4.86 24.54
C PHE A 118 -14.40 -4.60 25.96
N ALA A 119 -15.30 -4.49 26.95
CA ALA A 119 -14.89 -4.42 28.35
C ALA A 119 -14.08 -5.65 28.77
N PHE A 120 -14.51 -6.84 28.35
CA PHE A 120 -13.87 -8.11 28.71
C PHE A 120 -12.51 -8.29 28.03
N VAL A 121 -12.47 -8.07 26.71
CA VAL A 121 -11.29 -8.25 25.85
C VAL A 121 -10.14 -7.35 26.29
N TYR A 122 -10.41 -6.10 26.69
CA TYR A 122 -9.37 -5.18 27.16
C TYR A 122 -9.16 -5.22 28.68
N GLY A 123 -10.21 -5.54 29.43
CA GLY A 123 -10.19 -5.61 30.89
C GLY A 123 -9.31 -6.72 31.42
N LEU A 124 -9.44 -7.95 30.91
CA LEU A 124 -8.66 -9.09 31.42
C LEU A 124 -7.14 -8.91 31.24
N PRO A 125 -6.63 -8.55 30.04
CA PRO A 125 -5.19 -8.33 29.87
C PRO A 125 -4.69 -7.14 30.70
N SER A 126 -5.49 -6.08 30.86
CA SER A 126 -5.12 -4.93 31.70
C SER A 126 -5.07 -5.29 33.19
N LEU A 127 -6.01 -6.08 33.69
CA LEU A 127 -6.00 -6.60 35.06
C LEU A 127 -4.79 -7.52 35.29
N ALA A 128 -4.42 -8.34 34.32
CA ALA A 128 -3.21 -9.15 34.41
C ALA A 128 -1.96 -8.27 34.52
N LEU A 129 -1.81 -7.26 33.65
CA LEU A 129 -0.70 -6.31 33.74
C LEU A 129 -0.68 -5.57 35.08
N TYR A 130 -1.84 -5.18 35.62
CA TYR A 130 -1.97 -4.57 36.94
C TYR A 130 -1.48 -5.52 38.04
N ALA A 131 -1.96 -6.78 38.04
CA ALA A 131 -1.65 -7.78 39.06
C ALA A 131 -0.15 -8.13 39.12
N PHE A 132 0.54 -8.10 37.97
CA PHE A 132 1.99 -8.33 37.90
C PHE A 132 2.83 -7.06 38.10
N GLY A 133 2.22 -5.91 38.43
CA GLY A 133 2.95 -4.65 38.62
C GLY A 133 3.57 -4.09 37.32
N LEU A 134 3.01 -4.46 36.17
CA LEU A 134 3.52 -4.11 34.83
C LEU A 134 2.93 -2.81 34.27
N GLN A 135 2.47 -1.91 35.14
CA GLN A 135 1.76 -0.68 34.78
C GLN A 135 2.69 0.44 34.27
N HIS A 136 3.99 0.35 34.55
CA HIS A 136 4.97 1.37 34.21
C HIS A 136 6.10 0.81 33.34
N PRO A 137 6.74 1.64 32.48
CA PRO A 137 7.82 1.21 31.60
C PRO A 137 8.94 0.52 32.36
N GLN A 138 9.21 -0.74 32.01
CA GLN A 138 10.27 -1.55 32.61
C GLN A 138 10.68 -2.69 31.68
N ALA A 139 11.79 -3.36 31.97
CA ALA A 139 12.35 -4.42 31.13
C ALA A 139 11.34 -5.55 30.82
N GLY A 140 10.44 -5.88 31.76
CA GLY A 140 9.40 -6.90 31.57
C GLY A 140 8.40 -6.61 30.44
N TRP A 141 8.28 -5.36 29.99
CA TRP A 141 7.38 -4.98 28.88
C TRP A 141 7.73 -5.65 27.55
N VAL A 142 9.00 -6.00 27.34
CA VAL A 142 9.46 -6.68 26.12
C VAL A 142 8.71 -8.00 25.88
N ILE A 143 8.31 -8.68 26.96
CA ILE A 143 7.56 -9.93 26.89
C ILE A 143 6.07 -9.69 27.13
N ALA A 144 5.73 -8.86 28.12
CA ALA A 144 4.35 -8.69 28.56
C ALA A 144 3.45 -8.00 27.53
N LEU A 145 3.96 -6.99 26.81
CA LEU A 145 3.15 -6.26 25.83
C LEU A 145 2.77 -7.10 24.61
N PRO A 146 3.70 -7.84 23.96
CA PRO A 146 3.32 -8.79 22.92
C PRO A 146 2.29 -9.83 23.39
N LEU A 147 2.46 -10.38 24.60
CA LEU A 147 1.50 -11.34 25.16
C LEU A 147 0.12 -10.71 25.39
N ALA A 148 0.06 -9.47 25.90
CA ALA A 148 -1.20 -8.75 26.07
C ALA A 148 -1.89 -8.50 24.73
N VAL A 149 -1.15 -8.13 23.68
CA VAL A 149 -1.68 -7.96 22.32
C VAL A 149 -2.26 -9.29 21.80
N VAL A 150 -1.50 -10.38 21.92
CA VAL A 150 -1.95 -11.72 21.51
C VAL A 150 -3.20 -12.14 22.28
N ALA A 151 -3.25 -11.87 23.58
CA ALA A 151 -4.41 -12.18 24.42
C ALA A 151 -5.66 -11.38 23.97
N ILE A 152 -5.53 -10.08 23.75
CA ILE A 152 -6.61 -9.20 23.25
C ILE A 152 -7.18 -9.76 21.94
N VAL A 153 -6.30 -10.09 20.98
CA VAL A 153 -6.71 -10.61 19.66
C VAL A 153 -7.39 -11.97 19.79
N ALA A 154 -6.77 -12.90 20.52
CA ALA A 154 -7.30 -14.25 20.69
C ALA A 154 -8.68 -14.24 21.37
N LEU A 155 -8.84 -13.42 22.42
CA LEU A 155 -10.12 -13.25 23.11
C LEU A 155 -11.20 -12.66 22.19
N ASN A 156 -10.86 -11.58 21.47
CA ASN A 156 -11.79 -10.94 20.53
C ASN A 156 -12.28 -11.93 19.47
N ASP A 157 -11.34 -12.61 18.80
CA ASP A 157 -11.67 -13.50 17.67
C ASP A 157 -12.40 -14.75 18.13
N ALA A 158 -12.05 -15.31 19.30
CA ALA A 158 -12.77 -16.44 19.88
C ALA A 158 -14.22 -16.07 20.24
N ILE A 159 -14.46 -14.92 20.89
CA ILE A 159 -15.81 -14.50 21.27
C ILE A 159 -16.67 -14.19 20.04
N VAL A 160 -16.10 -13.51 19.04
CA VAL A 160 -16.80 -13.21 17.79
C VAL A 160 -17.10 -14.49 17.00
N ALA A 161 -16.13 -15.41 16.88
CA ALA A 161 -16.34 -16.68 16.19
C ALA A 161 -17.39 -17.56 16.88
N ALA A 162 -17.43 -17.58 18.21
CA ALA A 162 -18.45 -18.29 18.98
C ALA A 162 -19.85 -17.70 18.71
N TYR A 163 -19.99 -16.37 18.78
CA TYR A 163 -21.25 -15.70 18.47
C TYR A 163 -21.73 -15.98 17.03
N LEU A 164 -20.82 -15.88 16.04
CA LEU A 164 -21.17 -16.14 14.64
C LEU A 164 -21.47 -17.62 14.37
N SER A 165 -20.78 -18.54 15.03
CA SER A 165 -21.05 -19.98 14.93
C SER A 165 -22.47 -20.30 15.41
N LEU A 166 -22.89 -19.73 16.55
CA LEU A 166 -24.25 -19.89 17.08
C LEU A 166 -25.31 -19.20 16.21
N LEU A 167 -24.96 -18.08 15.54
CA LEU A 167 -25.90 -17.31 14.73
C LEU A 167 -26.11 -17.91 13.33
N GLN A 168 -25.05 -18.44 12.71
CA GLN A 168 -25.04 -18.90 11.32
C GLN A 168 -25.01 -20.43 11.18
N GLY A 169 -24.84 -21.18 12.29
CA GLY A 169 -24.65 -22.64 12.25
C GLY A 169 -23.31 -23.08 11.62
N ALA A 170 -22.37 -22.15 11.43
CA ALA A 170 -21.09 -22.41 10.79
C ALA A 170 -20.04 -22.95 11.77
N ASN A 171 -19.04 -23.67 11.24
CA ASN A 171 -17.95 -24.24 12.05
C ASN A 171 -17.09 -23.13 12.71
N PHE A 172 -16.96 -23.20 14.04
CA PHE A 172 -16.19 -22.26 14.86
C PHE A 172 -14.75 -22.06 14.37
N TRP A 173 -14.01 -23.16 14.15
CA TRP A 173 -12.59 -23.10 13.76
C TRP A 173 -12.39 -22.43 12.41
N ARG A 174 -13.33 -22.66 11.47
CA ARG A 174 -13.33 -21.97 10.17
C ARG A 174 -13.53 -20.47 10.33
N LEU A 175 -14.47 -20.05 11.18
CA LEU A 175 -14.74 -18.63 11.46
C LEU A 175 -13.56 -17.95 12.17
N ALA A 176 -12.99 -18.60 13.19
CA ALA A 176 -11.83 -18.10 13.93
C ALA A 176 -10.59 -17.93 13.03
N LYS A 177 -10.28 -18.93 12.19
CA LYS A 177 -9.16 -18.84 11.23
C LYS A 177 -9.34 -17.68 10.24
N ASN A 178 -10.57 -17.46 9.78
CA ASN A 178 -10.88 -16.37 8.86
C ASN A 178 -10.78 -14.99 9.53
N ALA A 179 -11.19 -14.87 10.80
CA ALA A 179 -11.07 -13.64 11.57
C ALA A 179 -9.60 -13.19 11.71
N VAL A 180 -8.73 -14.11 12.13
CA VAL A 180 -7.29 -13.84 12.31
C VAL A 180 -6.63 -13.48 10.97
N ALA A 181 -6.91 -14.25 9.91
CA ALA A 181 -6.30 -14.03 8.60
C ALA A 181 -6.71 -12.70 7.95
N GLY A 182 -7.87 -12.14 8.31
CA GLY A 182 -8.36 -10.87 7.78
C GLY A 182 -7.77 -9.62 8.44
N SER A 183 -7.21 -9.77 9.65
CA SER A 183 -6.91 -8.63 10.54
C SER A 183 -5.49 -8.61 11.11
N TRP A 184 -4.64 -9.59 10.79
CA TRP A 184 -3.30 -9.75 11.37
C TRP A 184 -2.39 -8.51 11.18
N LEU A 185 -2.43 -7.86 10.01
CA LEU A 185 -1.68 -6.62 9.76
C LEU A 185 -2.10 -5.50 10.72
N THR A 186 -3.39 -5.41 11.00
CA THR A 186 -3.97 -4.43 11.92
C THR A 186 -3.54 -4.70 13.35
N TYR A 187 -3.45 -5.97 13.75
CA TYR A 187 -3.00 -6.38 15.08
C TYR A 187 -1.51 -6.17 15.33
N VAL A 188 -0.69 -6.16 14.28
CA VAL A 188 0.74 -5.83 14.42
C VAL A 188 0.97 -4.32 14.38
N ALA A 189 0.31 -3.60 13.46
CA ALA A 189 0.57 -2.18 13.23
C ALA A 189 0.00 -1.26 14.32
N LEU A 190 -1.23 -1.51 14.81
CA LEU A 190 -1.92 -0.58 15.71
C LEU A 190 -1.38 -0.52 17.14
N PRO A 191 -0.81 -1.59 17.75
CA PRO A 191 -0.11 -1.48 19.04
C PRO A 191 1.04 -0.47 19.03
N ILE A 192 1.73 -0.32 17.89
CA ILE A 192 2.85 0.62 17.75
C ILE A 192 2.33 2.05 17.70
N VAL A 193 1.25 2.28 16.96
CA VAL A 193 0.54 3.57 16.99
C VAL A 193 0.01 3.84 18.40
N GLY A 194 -0.44 2.81 19.12
CA GLY A 194 -0.80 2.89 20.53
C GLY A 194 0.37 3.29 21.43
N TYR A 195 1.56 2.74 21.19
CA TYR A 195 2.77 3.16 21.90
C TYR A 195 3.16 4.61 21.58
N LEU A 196 3.01 5.03 20.32
CA LEU A 196 3.19 6.43 19.93
C LEU A 196 2.21 7.34 20.68
N ILE A 197 0.93 6.96 20.76
CA ILE A 197 -0.09 7.63 21.57
C ILE A 197 0.33 7.69 23.04
N PHE A 198 0.84 6.59 23.60
CA PHE A 198 1.41 6.55 24.95
C PHE A 198 2.50 7.61 25.12
N THR A 199 3.49 7.66 24.23
CA THR A 199 4.59 8.64 24.33
C THR A 199 4.12 10.09 24.22
N ILE A 200 3.18 10.40 23.31
CA ILE A 200 2.63 11.74 23.14
C ILE A 200 1.88 12.19 24.41
N LEU A 201 1.09 11.29 25.00
CA LEU A 201 0.29 11.58 26.18
C LEU A 201 1.09 11.63 27.50
N GLN A 202 2.39 11.34 27.44
CA GLN A 202 3.33 11.60 28.54
C GLN A 202 3.78 13.06 28.60
N ALA A 203 3.43 13.89 27.59
CA ALA A 203 3.69 15.32 27.65
C ALA A 203 3.06 15.96 28.90
N THR A 204 3.79 16.87 29.54
CA THR A 204 3.38 17.55 30.78
C THR A 204 2.26 18.54 30.56
N SER A 205 2.19 19.16 29.37
CA SER A 205 1.17 20.14 29.01
C SER A 205 0.00 19.50 28.26
N ILE A 206 -1.21 20.01 28.50
CA ILE A 206 -2.42 19.58 27.77
C ILE A 206 -2.25 19.82 26.27
N ALA A 207 -1.67 20.95 25.86
CA ALA A 207 -1.35 21.23 24.46
C ALA A 207 -0.45 20.15 23.85
N GLY A 208 0.53 19.64 24.61
CA GLY A 208 1.38 18.51 24.23
C GLY A 208 0.59 17.24 23.97
N GLN A 209 -0.37 16.95 24.84
CA GLN A 209 -1.22 15.77 24.74
C GLN A 209 -2.22 15.85 23.57
N LEU A 210 -2.75 17.04 23.27
CA LEU A 210 -3.72 17.26 22.18
C LEU A 210 -3.14 17.02 20.78
N VAL A 211 -1.81 17.01 20.61
CA VAL A 211 -1.18 16.64 19.33
C VAL A 211 -1.48 15.22 18.89
N VAL A 212 -1.91 14.35 19.82
CA VAL A 212 -2.37 13.00 19.47
C VAL A 212 -3.48 13.00 18.41
N PHE A 213 -4.33 14.05 18.36
CA PHE A 213 -5.40 14.16 17.38
C PHE A 213 -4.89 14.43 15.96
N LEU A 214 -3.65 14.93 15.79
CA LEU A 214 -3.05 15.13 14.46
C LEU A 214 -2.75 13.81 13.75
N LEU A 215 -2.59 12.71 14.49
CA LEU A 215 -2.49 11.36 13.93
C LEU A 215 -3.74 10.95 13.12
N TYR A 216 -4.87 11.65 13.33
CA TYR A 216 -6.17 11.29 12.76
C TYR A 216 -6.50 11.99 11.44
N GLY A 217 -5.91 13.18 11.19
CA GLY A 217 -6.05 13.90 9.91
C GLY A 217 -5.69 13.04 8.69
N PRO A 218 -4.54 12.33 8.69
CA PRO A 218 -4.15 11.45 7.60
C PRO A 218 -5.17 10.35 7.28
N LEU A 219 -5.76 9.79 8.34
CA LEU A 219 -6.75 8.74 8.23
C LEU A 219 -8.04 9.23 7.57
N LEU A 220 -8.49 10.44 7.92
CA LEU A 220 -9.68 11.06 7.33
C LEU A 220 -9.47 11.38 5.84
N VAL A 221 -8.29 11.88 5.49
CA VAL A 221 -7.90 12.10 4.09
C VAL A 221 -7.84 10.78 3.32
N TYR A 222 -7.30 9.72 3.94
CA TYR A 222 -7.31 8.39 3.33
C TYR A 222 -8.71 7.88 3.05
N ARG A 223 -9.59 7.97 4.07
CA ARG A 223 -10.98 7.55 3.98
C ARG A 223 -11.71 8.28 2.86
N THR A 224 -11.58 9.61 2.81
CA THR A 224 -12.22 10.44 1.78
C THR A 224 -11.65 10.16 0.40
N SER A 225 -10.34 9.93 0.30
CA SER A 225 -9.67 9.50 -0.94
C SER A 225 -10.26 8.19 -1.47
N LEU A 226 -10.34 7.16 -0.61
CA LEU A 226 -10.91 5.86 -0.97
C LEU A 226 -12.38 5.95 -1.37
N GLN A 227 -13.18 6.72 -0.62
CA GLN A 227 -14.59 6.95 -0.96
C GLN A 227 -14.75 7.63 -2.32
N LYS A 228 -13.90 8.62 -2.61
CA LYS A 228 -13.92 9.31 -3.90
C LYS A 228 -13.50 8.39 -5.05
N GLN A 229 -12.45 7.58 -4.86
CA GLN A 229 -12.04 6.58 -5.85
C GLN A 229 -13.16 5.58 -6.13
N ASN A 230 -13.77 5.01 -5.09
CA ASN A 230 -14.88 4.06 -5.27
C ASN A 230 -16.08 4.70 -5.99
N ARG A 231 -16.38 5.98 -5.74
CA ARG A 231 -17.43 6.72 -6.46
C ARG A 231 -17.08 6.93 -7.94
N LEU A 232 -15.81 7.23 -8.24
CA LEU A 232 -15.36 7.41 -9.62
C LEU A 232 -15.43 6.09 -10.40
N ASP A 233 -14.97 5.00 -9.78
CA ASP A 233 -15.06 3.65 -10.34
C ASP A 233 -16.52 3.30 -10.66
N GLN A 234 -17.45 3.61 -9.75
CA GLN A 234 -18.87 3.35 -9.95
C GLN A 234 -19.49 4.23 -11.05
N TRP A 235 -19.14 5.53 -11.08
CA TRP A 235 -19.60 6.45 -12.12
C TRP A 235 -19.13 6.03 -13.52
N LEU A 236 -17.88 5.59 -13.67
CA LEU A 236 -17.37 5.08 -14.95
C LEU A 236 -18.18 3.86 -15.43
N ARG A 237 -18.49 2.92 -14.52
CA ARG A 237 -19.31 1.75 -14.84
C ARG A 237 -20.72 2.14 -15.28
N ASP A 238 -21.36 3.06 -14.56
CA ASP A 238 -22.70 3.53 -14.88
C ASP A 238 -22.71 4.29 -16.22
N SER A 239 -21.62 4.99 -16.55
CA SER A 239 -21.47 5.67 -17.84
C SER A 239 -21.40 4.70 -19.02
N PHE A 240 -20.64 3.61 -18.92
CA PHE A 240 -20.59 2.58 -19.98
C PHE A 240 -21.94 1.90 -20.18
N ILE A 241 -22.65 1.58 -19.08
CA ILE A 241 -24.00 1.00 -19.14
C ILE A 241 -24.98 1.99 -19.80
N MET A 242 -24.84 3.29 -19.52
CA MET A 242 -25.69 4.31 -20.16
C MET A 242 -25.44 4.37 -21.67
N GLN A 243 -24.17 4.37 -22.10
CA GLN A 243 -23.79 4.35 -23.53
C GLN A 243 -24.35 3.11 -24.24
N SER A 244 -24.19 1.92 -23.65
CA SER A 244 -24.71 0.69 -24.25
C SER A 244 -26.23 0.69 -24.36
N ARG A 245 -26.95 1.25 -23.37
CA ARG A 245 -28.41 1.36 -23.42
C ARG A 245 -28.91 2.28 -24.53
N VAL A 246 -28.15 3.30 -24.91
CA VAL A 246 -28.50 4.17 -26.05
C VAL A 246 -28.41 3.37 -27.35
N VAL A 247 -27.36 2.56 -27.50
CA VAL A 247 -27.17 1.69 -28.68
C VAL A 247 -28.23 0.59 -28.73
N ASP A 248 -28.44 -0.15 -27.62
CA ASP A 248 -29.47 -1.21 -27.51
C ASP A 248 -30.86 -0.69 -27.92
N LYS A 249 -31.20 0.53 -27.48
CA LYS A 249 -32.50 1.17 -27.79
C LYS A 249 -32.61 1.58 -29.27
N ARG A 250 -31.52 1.99 -29.90
CA ARG A 250 -31.50 2.35 -31.33
C ARG A 250 -31.55 1.11 -32.23
N ASP A 251 -30.80 0.05 -31.91
CA ASP A 251 -30.70 -1.19 -32.70
C ASP A 251 -31.95 -2.11 -32.57
N GLY A 252 -32.97 -1.70 -31.81
CA GLY A 252 -34.18 -2.52 -31.61
C GLY A 252 -33.94 -3.83 -30.85
N GLN A 253 -32.81 -3.94 -30.16
CA GLN A 253 -32.49 -5.07 -29.27
C GLN A 253 -33.35 -5.03 -27.99
N THR A 254 -33.42 -6.15 -27.27
CA THR A 254 -34.07 -6.16 -25.96
C THR A 254 -33.31 -5.26 -24.99
N PHE A 255 -34.03 -4.42 -24.25
CA PHE A 255 -33.43 -3.51 -23.26
C PHE A 255 -32.53 -4.28 -22.28
N GLY A 256 -31.27 -3.86 -22.16
CA GLY A 256 -30.28 -4.47 -21.26
C GLY A 256 -29.53 -5.67 -21.82
N HIS A 257 -29.62 -5.94 -23.12
CA HIS A 257 -28.83 -6.97 -23.82
C HIS A 257 -27.33 -6.83 -23.53
N SER A 258 -26.76 -5.67 -23.86
CA SER A 258 -25.34 -5.40 -23.64
C SER A 258 -24.91 -5.57 -22.18
N GLN A 259 -25.80 -5.21 -21.25
CA GLN A 259 -25.55 -5.41 -19.81
C GLN A 259 -25.50 -6.89 -19.43
N ARG A 260 -26.44 -7.71 -19.92
CA ARG A 260 -26.46 -9.16 -19.67
C ARG A 260 -25.26 -9.86 -20.29
N VAL A 261 -24.86 -9.48 -21.51
CA VAL A 261 -23.65 -9.98 -22.16
C VAL A 261 -22.42 -9.65 -21.33
N GLY A 262 -22.29 -8.40 -20.85
CA GLY A 262 -21.20 -8.01 -19.96
C GLY A 262 -21.17 -8.79 -18.65
N GLU A 263 -22.32 -8.94 -17.98
CA GLU A 263 -22.43 -9.71 -16.73
C GLU A 263 -22.09 -11.20 -16.91
N MET A 264 -22.58 -11.82 -18.00
CA MET A 264 -22.25 -13.20 -18.34
C MET A 264 -20.76 -13.35 -18.68
N SER A 265 -20.22 -12.43 -19.48
CA SER A 265 -18.80 -12.42 -19.85
C SER A 265 -17.90 -12.27 -18.63
N GLU A 266 -18.29 -11.45 -17.65
CA GLU A 266 -17.58 -11.35 -16.37
C GLU A 266 -17.62 -12.67 -15.60
N ALA A 267 -18.79 -13.32 -15.52
CA ALA A 267 -18.94 -14.59 -14.82
C ALA A 267 -18.07 -15.68 -15.46
N VAL A 268 -18.08 -15.77 -16.79
CA VAL A 268 -17.24 -16.70 -17.56
C VAL A 268 -15.77 -16.39 -17.36
N ALA A 269 -15.36 -15.13 -17.46
CA ALA A 269 -13.97 -14.71 -17.23
C ALA A 269 -13.50 -15.02 -15.79
N ARG A 270 -14.39 -14.92 -14.79
CA ARG A 270 -14.12 -15.28 -13.40
C ARG A 270 -13.93 -16.79 -13.23
N LEU A 271 -14.74 -17.59 -13.94
CA LEU A 271 -14.65 -19.04 -13.94
C LEU A 271 -13.48 -19.57 -14.77
N LEU A 272 -13.04 -18.84 -15.79
CA LEU A 272 -11.77 -19.06 -16.49
C LEU A 272 -10.57 -18.42 -15.78
N HIS A 273 -10.83 -17.80 -14.63
CA HIS A 273 -9.82 -17.37 -13.69
C HIS A 273 -8.85 -16.28 -14.17
N LEU A 274 -9.37 -15.41 -15.02
CA LEU A 274 -8.69 -14.20 -15.45
C LEU A 274 -8.58 -13.19 -14.28
N SER A 275 -7.66 -12.23 -14.37
CA SER A 275 -7.44 -11.24 -13.31
C SER A 275 -8.68 -10.37 -13.03
N ASP A 276 -8.78 -9.73 -11.86
CA ASP A 276 -9.89 -8.81 -11.58
C ASP A 276 -10.00 -7.66 -12.58
N GLU A 277 -8.83 -7.17 -13.00
CA GLU A 277 -8.71 -6.15 -14.03
C GLU A 277 -9.21 -6.68 -15.38
N MET A 278 -8.70 -7.83 -15.83
CA MET A 278 -9.12 -8.43 -17.10
C MET A 278 -10.61 -8.81 -17.10
N CYS A 279 -11.16 -9.35 -16.02
CA CYS A 279 -12.61 -9.58 -15.91
C CYS A 279 -13.41 -8.29 -16.02
N ASN A 280 -12.92 -7.18 -15.46
CA ASN A 280 -13.58 -5.91 -15.60
C ASN A 280 -13.45 -5.38 -17.04
N THR A 281 -12.29 -5.50 -17.67
CA THR A 281 -12.06 -5.18 -19.08
C THR A 281 -13.01 -5.96 -19.98
N ILE A 282 -13.13 -7.28 -19.78
CA ILE A 282 -14.04 -8.16 -20.53
C ILE A 282 -15.50 -7.82 -20.27
N ARG A 283 -15.87 -7.50 -19.03
CA ARG A 283 -17.22 -7.04 -18.69
C ARG A 283 -17.56 -5.75 -19.45
N VAL A 284 -16.64 -4.79 -19.45
CA VAL A 284 -16.80 -3.52 -20.18
C VAL A 284 -16.83 -3.77 -21.69
N GLY A 285 -15.96 -4.64 -22.20
CA GLY A 285 -15.96 -5.08 -23.60
C GLY A 285 -17.29 -5.71 -24.00
N GLY A 286 -17.88 -6.57 -23.17
CA GLY A 286 -19.22 -7.12 -23.40
C GLY A 286 -20.33 -6.07 -23.33
N ILE A 287 -20.22 -5.06 -22.45
CA ILE A 287 -21.16 -3.94 -22.40
C ILE A 287 -21.06 -3.06 -23.66
N LEU A 288 -19.88 -2.95 -24.27
CA LEU A 288 -19.61 -2.02 -25.38
C LEU A 288 -19.38 -2.73 -26.73
N HIS A 289 -19.59 -4.05 -26.82
CA HIS A 289 -19.25 -4.83 -28.03
C HIS A 289 -19.96 -4.32 -29.28
N ASP A 290 -21.19 -3.86 -29.12
CA ASP A 290 -22.01 -3.33 -30.20
C ASP A 290 -21.91 -1.80 -30.40
N LEU A 291 -21.00 -1.12 -29.68
CA LEU A 291 -20.90 0.36 -29.71
C LEU A 291 -20.80 0.92 -31.13
N GLY A 292 -20.06 0.25 -32.02
CA GLY A 292 -19.88 0.69 -33.40
C GLY A 292 -21.12 0.59 -34.28
N LYS A 293 -22.21 -0.05 -33.83
CA LYS A 293 -23.51 0.02 -34.52
C LYS A 293 -24.01 1.47 -34.64
N ILE A 294 -23.47 2.38 -33.84
CA ILE A 294 -23.73 3.81 -33.98
C ILE A 294 -23.37 4.37 -35.38
N ALA A 295 -22.35 3.81 -36.02
CA ALA A 295 -21.88 4.22 -37.35
C ALA A 295 -22.70 3.60 -38.51
N ILE A 296 -23.59 2.65 -38.23
CA ILE A 296 -24.37 1.95 -39.25
C ILE A 296 -25.61 2.78 -39.62
N PRO A 297 -25.92 2.97 -40.92
CA PRO A 297 -27.11 3.70 -41.36
C PRO A 297 -28.42 3.03 -40.90
N ASP A 298 -29.40 3.85 -40.48
CA ASP A 298 -30.71 3.35 -40.01
C ASP A 298 -31.45 2.54 -41.08
N SER A 299 -31.28 2.86 -42.36
CA SER A 299 -31.89 2.12 -43.49
C SER A 299 -31.40 0.67 -43.59
N ILE A 300 -30.22 0.37 -43.05
CA ILE A 300 -29.62 -0.96 -42.99
C ILE A 300 -29.91 -1.60 -41.63
N LEU A 301 -29.64 -0.86 -40.53
CA LEU A 301 -29.77 -1.35 -39.16
C LEU A 301 -31.22 -1.73 -38.81
N LEU A 302 -32.20 -0.94 -39.27
CA LEU A 302 -33.63 -1.13 -38.96
C LEU A 302 -34.42 -1.82 -40.08
N LYS A 303 -33.74 -2.39 -41.08
CA LYS A 303 -34.39 -2.95 -42.27
C LYS A 303 -35.31 -4.14 -41.90
N PRO A 304 -36.61 -4.11 -42.28
CA PRO A 304 -37.51 -5.24 -42.08
C PRO A 304 -37.27 -6.30 -43.18
N GLY A 305 -36.30 -7.18 -42.99
CA GLY A 305 -36.02 -8.28 -43.93
C GLY A 305 -34.57 -8.75 -43.92
N LYS A 306 -34.22 -9.67 -44.84
CA LYS A 306 -32.82 -10.10 -45.02
C LYS A 306 -32.00 -8.97 -45.66
N LEU A 307 -30.77 -8.81 -45.19
CA LEU A 307 -29.80 -7.90 -45.76
C LEU A 307 -29.28 -8.44 -47.09
N THR A 308 -28.98 -7.55 -48.04
CA THR A 308 -28.21 -7.92 -49.24
C THR A 308 -26.75 -8.20 -48.85
N PRO A 309 -25.97 -8.90 -49.70
CA PRO A 309 -24.54 -9.11 -49.44
C PRO A 309 -23.78 -7.80 -49.20
N GLU A 310 -24.10 -6.75 -49.94
CA GLU A 310 -23.47 -5.43 -49.83
C GLU A 310 -23.84 -4.75 -48.50
N GLU A 311 -25.11 -4.83 -48.08
CA GLU A 311 -25.56 -4.33 -46.78
C GLU A 311 -24.91 -5.10 -45.62
N TYR A 312 -24.67 -6.40 -45.79
CA TYR A 312 -24.01 -7.22 -44.79
C TYR A 312 -22.53 -6.85 -44.61
N GLU A 313 -21.82 -6.53 -45.69
CA GLU A 313 -20.45 -5.98 -45.60
C GLU A 313 -20.40 -4.65 -44.85
N ILE A 314 -21.44 -3.82 -44.94
CA ILE A 314 -21.54 -2.60 -44.13
C ILE A 314 -21.75 -2.94 -42.65
N ILE A 315 -22.60 -3.92 -42.30
CA ILE A 315 -22.77 -4.31 -40.89
C ILE A 315 -21.46 -4.86 -40.30
N LYS A 316 -20.65 -5.57 -41.08
CA LYS A 316 -19.36 -6.12 -40.60
C LYS A 316 -18.36 -5.05 -40.15
N THR A 317 -18.57 -3.77 -40.47
CA THR A 317 -17.66 -2.70 -40.02
C THR A 317 -17.89 -2.26 -38.58
N HIS A 318 -19.02 -2.61 -37.94
CA HIS A 318 -19.30 -2.15 -36.57
C HIS A 318 -18.25 -2.53 -35.51
N PRO A 319 -17.54 -3.69 -35.57
CA PRO A 319 -16.50 -3.99 -34.59
C PRO A 319 -15.31 -3.05 -34.75
N THR A 320 -14.91 -2.77 -36.00
CA THR A 320 -13.84 -1.83 -36.31
C THR A 320 -14.20 -0.40 -35.96
N GLU A 321 -15.44 0.04 -36.23
CA GLU A 321 -15.93 1.37 -35.85
C GLU A 321 -15.99 1.52 -34.33
N GLY A 322 -16.49 0.51 -33.61
CA GLY A 322 -16.54 0.49 -32.15
C GLY A 322 -15.13 0.52 -31.53
N ALA A 323 -14.21 -0.26 -32.10
CA ALA A 323 -12.81 -0.27 -31.68
C ALA A 323 -12.12 1.07 -31.92
N GLN A 324 -12.39 1.75 -33.05
CA GLN A 324 -11.86 3.08 -33.34
C GLN A 324 -12.37 4.12 -32.35
N ILE A 325 -13.67 4.15 -32.07
CA ILE A 325 -14.27 5.04 -31.07
C ILE A 325 -13.61 4.83 -29.70
N LEU A 326 -13.37 3.57 -29.31
CA LEU A 326 -12.72 3.25 -28.03
C LEU A 326 -11.22 3.58 -28.03
N ALA A 327 -10.54 3.40 -29.16
CA ALA A 327 -9.11 3.66 -29.31
C ALA A 327 -8.75 5.16 -29.19
N GLU A 328 -9.72 6.06 -29.34
CA GLU A 328 -9.54 7.50 -29.02
C GLU A 328 -9.13 7.72 -27.55
N HIS A 329 -9.44 6.77 -26.66
CA HIS A 329 -9.05 6.83 -25.26
C HIS A 329 -7.96 5.78 -24.93
N PRO A 330 -6.72 6.19 -24.61
CA PRO A 330 -5.59 5.26 -24.40
C PRO A 330 -5.82 4.17 -23.34
N GLU A 331 -6.60 4.49 -22.29
CA GLU A 331 -6.94 3.54 -21.23
C GLU A 331 -7.96 2.46 -21.66
N GLN A 332 -8.57 2.58 -22.85
CA GLN A 332 -9.55 1.63 -23.38
C GLN A 332 -8.94 0.68 -24.42
N LYS A 333 -7.62 0.67 -24.59
CA LYS A 333 -6.95 -0.15 -25.62
C LYS A 333 -7.34 -1.63 -25.54
N ASP A 334 -7.29 -2.22 -24.35
CA ASP A 334 -7.64 -3.64 -24.16
C ASP A 334 -9.14 -3.90 -24.41
N VAL A 335 -10.00 -2.93 -24.10
CA VAL A 335 -11.44 -3.02 -24.40
C VAL A 335 -11.68 -2.90 -25.91
N SER A 336 -10.99 -1.97 -26.57
CA SER A 336 -11.01 -1.76 -28.02
C SER A 336 -10.61 -3.04 -28.77
N GLU A 337 -9.55 -3.73 -28.32
CA GLU A 337 -9.12 -5.01 -28.89
C GLU A 337 -10.20 -6.09 -28.70
N ILE A 338 -10.86 -6.14 -27.54
CA ILE A 338 -11.97 -7.07 -27.31
C ILE A 338 -13.13 -6.80 -28.28
N VAL A 339 -13.53 -5.53 -28.39
CA VAL A 339 -14.63 -5.07 -29.26
C VAL A 339 -14.28 -5.25 -30.74
N MET A 340 -13.02 -5.10 -31.15
CA MET A 340 -12.62 -5.29 -32.55
C MET A 340 -12.82 -6.73 -33.02
N HIS A 341 -12.43 -7.70 -32.18
CA HIS A 341 -12.36 -9.10 -32.57
C HIS A 341 -13.54 -9.96 -32.05
N HIS A 342 -14.60 -9.35 -31.50
CA HIS A 342 -15.69 -10.13 -30.89
C HIS A 342 -16.53 -10.96 -31.89
N HIS A 343 -16.39 -10.74 -33.20
CA HIS A 343 -16.97 -11.61 -34.26
C HIS A 343 -15.98 -12.59 -34.88
N GLU A 344 -14.74 -12.64 -34.38
CA GLU A 344 -13.78 -13.66 -34.80
C GLU A 344 -14.24 -15.04 -34.37
N ARG A 345 -13.98 -16.04 -35.22
CA ARG A 345 -14.40 -17.42 -35.00
C ARG A 345 -13.22 -18.31 -34.72
N TRP A 346 -13.39 -19.28 -33.84
CA TRP A 346 -12.32 -20.20 -33.43
C TRP A 346 -11.60 -20.89 -34.61
N ASP A 347 -12.31 -21.16 -35.71
CA ASP A 347 -11.79 -21.77 -36.94
C ASP A 347 -11.05 -20.82 -37.90
N GLY A 348 -11.10 -19.50 -37.65
CA GLY A 348 -10.52 -18.46 -38.50
C GLY A 348 -11.44 -17.95 -39.62
N ALA A 349 -12.70 -18.39 -39.67
CA ALA A 349 -13.67 -17.92 -40.68
C ALA A 349 -14.44 -16.65 -40.27
N GLY A 350 -14.00 -15.98 -39.19
CA GLY A 350 -14.60 -14.77 -38.65
C GLY A 350 -14.13 -13.49 -39.35
N TYR A 351 -14.47 -12.34 -38.75
CA TYR A 351 -14.05 -11.01 -39.20
C TYR A 351 -13.73 -10.14 -37.98
N PRO A 352 -12.92 -9.07 -38.10
CA PRO A 352 -12.39 -8.47 -39.34
C PRO A 352 -11.08 -9.04 -39.89
N GLU A 353 -10.27 -9.73 -39.08
CA GLU A 353 -8.90 -10.15 -39.42
C GLU A 353 -8.75 -11.65 -39.70
N GLY A 354 -9.76 -12.45 -39.34
CA GLY A 354 -9.74 -13.91 -39.57
C GLY A 354 -8.79 -14.65 -38.62
N LEU A 355 -8.61 -14.12 -37.41
CA LEU A 355 -7.75 -14.70 -36.37
C LEU A 355 -8.26 -16.09 -35.96
N LYS A 356 -7.34 -17.02 -35.67
CA LYS A 356 -7.69 -18.42 -35.37
C LYS A 356 -7.28 -18.85 -33.97
N GLY A 357 -8.16 -19.58 -33.28
CA GLY A 357 -7.88 -20.18 -31.99
C GLY A 357 -7.41 -19.15 -30.94
N ASP A 358 -6.21 -19.38 -30.40
CA ASP A 358 -5.62 -18.53 -29.36
C ASP A 358 -5.05 -17.19 -29.87
N GLU A 359 -5.00 -16.96 -31.18
CA GLU A 359 -4.70 -15.64 -31.75
C GLU A 359 -5.83 -14.65 -31.45
N ILE A 360 -7.05 -15.14 -31.22
CA ILE A 360 -8.20 -14.32 -30.84
C ILE A 360 -8.05 -13.91 -29.35
N PRO A 361 -8.12 -12.60 -29.03
CA PRO A 361 -8.07 -12.14 -27.65
C PRO A 361 -9.09 -12.88 -26.77
N ILE A 362 -8.65 -13.35 -25.59
CA ILE A 362 -9.51 -14.14 -24.69
C ILE A 362 -10.82 -13.44 -24.35
N GLY A 363 -10.80 -12.12 -24.23
CA GLY A 363 -12.02 -11.35 -23.99
C GLY A 363 -12.99 -11.41 -25.17
N SER A 364 -12.52 -11.35 -26.40
CA SER A 364 -13.35 -11.49 -27.61
C SER A 364 -13.97 -12.88 -27.72
N ARG A 365 -13.20 -13.93 -27.41
CA ARG A 365 -13.70 -15.31 -27.37
C ARG A 365 -14.86 -15.47 -26.39
N ILE A 366 -14.73 -14.85 -25.21
CA ILE A 366 -15.77 -14.88 -24.17
C ILE A 366 -16.99 -14.07 -24.60
N VAL A 367 -16.80 -12.84 -25.09
CA VAL A 367 -17.89 -11.95 -25.50
C VAL A 367 -18.69 -12.57 -26.66
N ASN A 368 -18.03 -13.16 -27.66
CA ASN A 368 -18.68 -13.84 -28.79
C ASN A 368 -19.67 -14.92 -28.32
N ALA A 369 -19.20 -15.83 -27.45
CA ALA A 369 -20.04 -16.90 -26.93
C ALA A 369 -21.18 -16.38 -26.03
N CYS A 370 -20.92 -15.33 -25.23
CA CYS A 370 -21.92 -14.72 -24.35
C CYS A 370 -23.00 -13.94 -25.13
N ASP A 371 -22.63 -13.23 -26.19
CA ASP A 371 -23.57 -12.56 -27.10
C ASP A 371 -24.47 -13.58 -27.82
N ALA A 372 -23.88 -14.64 -28.36
CA ALA A 372 -24.65 -15.72 -28.99
C ALA A 372 -25.65 -16.36 -28.00
N PHE A 373 -25.24 -16.60 -26.75
CA PHE A 373 -26.12 -17.14 -25.72
C PHE A 373 -27.30 -16.20 -25.39
N ASP A 374 -27.06 -14.89 -25.18
CA ASP A 374 -28.14 -13.93 -24.93
C ASP A 374 -29.06 -13.83 -26.16
N THR A 375 -28.49 -13.84 -27.36
CA THR A 375 -29.23 -13.83 -28.62
C THR A 375 -30.18 -15.03 -28.77
N ILE A 376 -29.75 -16.24 -28.37
CA ILE A 376 -30.55 -17.47 -28.47
C ILE A 376 -31.65 -17.53 -27.40
N THR A 377 -31.39 -16.96 -26.22
CA THR A 377 -32.27 -17.04 -25.03
C THR A 377 -33.24 -15.86 -24.87
N GLN A 378 -33.23 -14.89 -25.79
CA GLN A 378 -34.09 -13.72 -25.75
C GLN A 378 -34.98 -13.62 -27.00
N ALA A 379 -36.20 -13.09 -26.85
CA ALA A 379 -37.09 -12.82 -27.98
C ALA A 379 -36.57 -11.62 -28.79
N ARG A 380 -36.45 -11.76 -30.12
CA ARG A 380 -36.07 -10.68 -31.05
C ARG A 380 -37.15 -10.46 -32.11
N VAL A 381 -37.17 -9.27 -32.71
CA VAL A 381 -38.15 -8.85 -33.74
C VAL A 381 -38.33 -9.87 -34.87
N PHE A 382 -37.26 -10.60 -35.25
CA PHE A 382 -37.26 -11.57 -36.35
C PHE A 382 -37.18 -13.05 -35.91
N ARG A 383 -37.13 -13.34 -34.60
CA ARG A 383 -37.08 -14.72 -34.05
C ARG A 383 -37.98 -14.83 -32.80
N PRO A 384 -39.27 -15.20 -32.98
CA PRO A 384 -40.24 -15.23 -31.88
C PRO A 384 -40.11 -16.44 -30.94
N THR A 385 -39.38 -17.49 -31.35
CA THR A 385 -39.18 -18.71 -30.54
C THR A 385 -37.93 -18.58 -29.68
N VAL A 386 -38.13 -18.42 -28.36
CA VAL A 386 -37.07 -18.35 -27.36
C VAL A 386 -36.65 -19.75 -26.95
N LYS A 387 -35.36 -20.09 -27.07
CA LYS A 387 -34.83 -21.35 -26.55
C LYS A 387 -34.54 -21.21 -25.04
N THR A 388 -34.70 -22.31 -24.31
CA THR A 388 -34.29 -22.37 -22.91
C THR A 388 -32.77 -22.24 -22.77
N PRO A 389 -32.24 -21.78 -21.62
CA PRO A 389 -30.80 -21.76 -21.35
C PRO A 389 -30.09 -23.10 -21.61
N ALA A 390 -30.77 -24.22 -21.35
CA ALA A 390 -30.26 -25.57 -21.59
C ALA A 390 -30.14 -25.89 -23.09
N GLU A 391 -31.15 -25.53 -23.89
CA GLU A 391 -31.11 -25.71 -25.34
C GLU A 391 -30.08 -24.78 -25.99
N ALA A 392 -29.94 -23.56 -25.48
CA ALA A 392 -28.97 -22.58 -25.96
C ALA A 392 -27.54 -23.09 -25.74
N ILE A 393 -27.20 -23.55 -24.53
CA ILE A 393 -25.85 -24.06 -24.26
C ILE A 393 -25.56 -25.35 -25.03
N HIS A 394 -26.57 -26.21 -25.26
CA HIS A 394 -26.43 -27.39 -26.11
C HIS A 394 -26.09 -27.02 -27.56
N GLU A 395 -26.77 -26.02 -28.13
CA GLU A 395 -26.47 -25.51 -29.47
C GLU A 395 -25.05 -24.95 -29.54
N LEU A 396 -24.63 -24.12 -28.57
CA LEU A 396 -23.27 -23.58 -28.51
C LEU A 396 -22.21 -24.69 -28.38
N ARG A 397 -22.50 -25.76 -27.63
CA ARG A 397 -21.62 -26.94 -27.50
C ARG A 397 -21.37 -27.63 -28.84
N THR A 398 -22.39 -27.75 -29.70
CA THR A 398 -22.22 -28.36 -31.04
C THR A 398 -21.32 -27.54 -31.96
N LEU A 399 -21.13 -26.26 -31.67
CA LEU A 399 -20.29 -25.32 -32.42
C LEU A 399 -18.94 -25.04 -31.73
N ALA A 400 -18.66 -25.68 -30.59
CA ALA A 400 -17.38 -25.58 -29.90
C ALA A 400 -16.24 -26.15 -30.75
N GLY A 401 -15.12 -25.44 -30.81
CA GLY A 401 -13.97 -25.80 -31.65
C GLY A 401 -14.11 -25.41 -33.12
N THR A 402 -15.23 -24.78 -33.52
CA THR A 402 -15.40 -24.17 -34.85
C THR A 402 -15.77 -22.69 -34.73
N TRP A 403 -16.91 -22.37 -34.12
CA TRP A 403 -17.30 -20.99 -33.86
C TRP A 403 -16.73 -20.48 -32.54
N TYR A 404 -16.85 -21.30 -31.48
CA TYR A 404 -16.55 -20.88 -30.11
C TYR A 404 -15.37 -21.64 -29.52
N ASP A 405 -14.65 -20.99 -28.61
CA ASP A 405 -13.60 -21.62 -27.82
C ASP A 405 -14.21 -22.71 -26.90
N PRO A 406 -13.75 -23.98 -26.99
CA PRO A 406 -14.24 -25.07 -26.14
C PRO A 406 -14.11 -24.81 -24.64
N ALA A 407 -13.06 -24.12 -24.19
CA ALA A 407 -12.85 -23.79 -22.78
C ALA A 407 -13.88 -22.76 -22.28
N VAL A 408 -14.22 -21.79 -23.12
CA VAL A 408 -15.26 -20.78 -22.86
C VAL A 408 -16.63 -21.45 -22.74
N ILE A 409 -16.99 -22.34 -23.67
CA ILE A 409 -18.25 -23.08 -23.62
C ILE A 409 -18.32 -23.96 -22.37
N GLY A 410 -17.24 -24.67 -22.03
CA GLY A 410 -17.18 -25.45 -20.80
C GLY A 410 -17.41 -24.62 -19.54
N ALA A 411 -16.88 -23.39 -19.49
CA ALA A 411 -17.16 -22.45 -18.39
C ALA A 411 -18.61 -21.94 -18.38
N MET A 412 -19.19 -21.65 -19.55
CA MET A 412 -20.59 -21.25 -19.66
C MET A 412 -21.55 -22.36 -19.22
N GLU A 413 -21.25 -23.63 -19.51
CA GLU A 413 -22.04 -24.79 -19.04
C GLU A 413 -22.19 -24.82 -17.52
N THR A 414 -21.10 -24.55 -16.79
CA THR A 414 -21.13 -24.46 -15.33
C THR A 414 -22.02 -23.34 -14.83
N ILE A 415 -21.86 -22.15 -15.42
CA ILE A 415 -22.62 -20.97 -15.00
C ILE A 415 -24.11 -21.18 -15.30
N VAL A 416 -24.44 -21.79 -16.44
CA VAL A 416 -25.82 -22.09 -16.81
C VAL A 416 -26.42 -23.15 -15.88
N ALA A 417 -25.68 -24.22 -15.58
CA ALA A 417 -26.12 -25.26 -14.65
C ALA A 417 -26.39 -24.68 -13.25
N GLU A 418 -25.48 -23.86 -12.72
CA GLU A 418 -25.62 -23.24 -11.39
C GLU A 418 -26.75 -22.20 -11.33
N ARG A 419 -26.87 -21.33 -12.35
CA ARG A 419 -27.80 -20.20 -12.33
C ARG A 419 -29.24 -20.60 -12.66
N TRP A 420 -29.45 -21.68 -13.41
CA TRP A 420 -30.78 -22.17 -13.79
C TRP A 420 -31.13 -23.58 -13.27
N SER A 421 -30.29 -24.17 -12.42
CA SER A 421 -30.51 -25.50 -11.80
C SER A 421 -30.79 -26.62 -12.81
N VAL A 422 -30.05 -26.61 -13.93
CA VAL A 422 -30.19 -27.61 -15.01
C VAL A 422 -29.08 -28.65 -14.88
N ASP A 423 -29.44 -29.92 -14.99
CA ASP A 423 -28.49 -31.05 -14.91
C ASP A 423 -27.68 -31.16 -16.21
N ILE A 424 -26.54 -30.48 -16.26
CA ILE A 424 -25.59 -30.52 -17.38
C ILE A 424 -24.33 -31.25 -16.90
N PRO A 425 -23.96 -32.42 -17.47
CA PRO A 425 -22.77 -33.14 -17.05
C PRO A 425 -21.51 -32.31 -17.35
N TYR A 426 -20.85 -31.86 -16.28
CA TYR A 426 -19.69 -30.96 -16.29
C TYR A 426 -18.48 -31.59 -15.58
N GLN A 427 -17.28 -31.41 -16.15
CA GLN A 427 -15.99 -31.60 -15.48
C GLN A 427 -15.21 -30.28 -15.50
N ALA A 428 -14.94 -29.72 -14.32
CA ALA A 428 -14.26 -28.44 -14.15
C ALA A 428 -12.74 -28.58 -14.07
N PRO A 429 -11.97 -27.74 -14.79
CA PRO A 429 -10.69 -27.26 -14.29
C PRO A 429 -10.91 -25.98 -13.48
N ALA A 430 -10.79 -26.07 -12.15
CA ALA A 430 -10.85 -24.93 -11.25
C ALA A 430 -9.44 -24.31 -11.04
N THR A 431 -9.28 -23.02 -11.28
CA THR A 431 -8.09 -22.21 -10.92
C THR A 431 -8.42 -20.82 -10.36
N PRO A 432 -9.13 -20.62 -9.23
CA PRO A 432 -9.57 -19.32 -8.67
C PRO A 432 -8.72 -18.04 -8.93
N LYS A 433 -9.42 -16.90 -9.03
CA LYS A 433 -8.78 -15.57 -9.12
C LYS A 433 -7.71 -15.38 -8.04
N PRO A 434 -6.50 -14.97 -8.41
CA PRO A 434 -5.40 -14.98 -7.47
C PRO A 434 -5.41 -13.78 -6.52
N GLY A 435 -5.86 -13.96 -5.28
CA GLY A 435 -5.69 -13.05 -4.14
C GLY A 435 -4.23 -12.93 -3.63
N TYR A 436 -4.01 -12.06 -2.64
CA TYR A 436 -2.75 -12.07 -1.86
C TYR A 436 -2.50 -13.44 -1.22
N ARG A 437 -3.56 -14.22 -0.97
CA ARG A 437 -3.48 -15.61 -0.50
C ARG A 437 -2.77 -16.50 -1.51
N ASP A 438 -2.98 -16.30 -2.80
CA ASP A 438 -2.34 -17.10 -3.87
C ASP A 438 -0.87 -16.75 -4.03
N VAL A 439 -0.51 -15.48 -3.83
CA VAL A 439 0.88 -15.04 -3.74
C VAL A 439 1.57 -15.67 -2.51
N LEU A 440 0.91 -15.62 -1.35
CA LEU A 440 1.42 -16.21 -0.10
C LEU A 440 1.38 -17.74 -0.09
N ALA A 441 0.59 -18.37 -0.97
CA ALA A 441 0.54 -19.82 -1.13
C ALA A 441 1.86 -20.34 -1.71
N ILE A 442 2.52 -19.55 -2.57
CA ILE A 442 3.83 -19.85 -3.15
C ILE A 442 4.88 -19.93 -2.03
N PRO A 443 5.39 -21.14 -1.70
CA PRO A 443 6.27 -21.32 -0.56
C PRO A 443 7.57 -20.54 -0.67
N GLN A 444 8.13 -20.42 -1.88
CA GLN A 444 9.39 -19.73 -2.15
C GLN A 444 9.24 -18.22 -1.95
N PHE A 445 8.19 -17.63 -2.52
CA PHE A 445 7.88 -16.22 -2.31
C PHE A 445 7.58 -15.92 -0.84
N ARG A 446 6.79 -16.76 -0.17
CA ARG A 446 6.48 -16.58 1.26
C ARG A 446 7.75 -16.60 2.13
N ARG A 447 8.69 -17.49 1.86
CA ARG A 447 9.98 -17.55 2.56
C ARG A 447 10.79 -16.28 2.35
N LEU A 448 10.93 -15.83 1.10
CA LEU A 448 11.57 -14.56 0.76
C LEU A 448 10.88 -13.41 1.51
N TRP A 449 9.57 -13.24 1.36
CA TRP A 449 8.81 -12.15 1.95
C TRP A 449 8.93 -12.08 3.48
N ILE A 450 8.83 -13.22 4.18
CA ILE A 450 9.00 -13.27 5.65
C ILE A 450 10.42 -12.87 6.05
N GLY A 451 11.44 -13.46 5.41
CA GLY A 451 12.84 -13.15 5.70
C GLY A 451 13.16 -11.68 5.47
N GLN A 452 12.70 -11.14 4.35
CA GLN A 452 12.93 -9.75 3.95
C GLN A 452 12.19 -8.75 4.84
N GLY A 453 10.93 -9.02 5.21
CA GLY A 453 10.20 -8.18 6.15
C GLY A 453 10.92 -8.06 7.49
N VAL A 454 11.41 -9.19 8.02
CA VAL A 454 12.16 -9.23 9.29
C VAL A 454 13.53 -8.57 9.16
N SER A 455 14.28 -8.82 8.09
CA SER A 455 15.57 -8.17 7.85
C SER A 455 15.43 -6.65 7.68
N TYR A 456 14.39 -6.18 7.00
CA TYR A 456 14.16 -4.75 6.81
C TYR A 456 13.83 -4.05 8.13
N PHE A 457 13.10 -4.72 9.02
CA PHE A 457 12.87 -4.24 10.38
C PHE A 457 14.19 -4.11 11.18
N GLY A 458 15.10 -5.07 11.04
CA GLY A 458 16.46 -4.98 11.59
C GLY A 458 17.26 -3.80 11.03
N ASP A 459 17.20 -3.56 9.71
CA ASP A 459 17.90 -2.46 9.05
C ASP A 459 17.52 -1.09 9.65
N MET A 460 16.25 -0.92 10.06
CA MET A 460 15.77 0.29 10.73
C MET A 460 16.39 0.43 12.13
N MET A 461 16.42 -0.67 12.90
CA MET A 461 17.08 -0.70 14.21
C MET A 461 18.56 -0.39 14.13
N ASN A 462 19.25 -0.92 13.13
CA ASN A 462 20.66 -0.65 12.87
C ASN A 462 20.89 0.84 12.56
N THR A 463 20.09 1.42 11.68
CA THR A 463 20.24 2.82 11.25
C THR A 463 20.04 3.76 12.43
N THR A 464 18.93 3.61 13.17
CA THR A 464 18.65 4.41 14.37
C THR A 464 19.67 4.14 15.47
N GLY A 465 20.04 2.87 15.67
CA GLY A 465 21.04 2.45 16.66
C GLY A 465 22.41 3.03 16.38
N LEU A 466 22.84 3.11 15.12
CA LEU A 466 24.10 3.72 14.72
C LEU A 466 24.13 5.21 15.06
N ALA A 467 23.07 5.95 14.72
CA ALA A 467 22.98 7.38 15.03
C ALA A 467 22.98 7.63 16.55
N ILE A 468 22.17 6.87 17.31
CA ILE A 468 22.12 6.96 18.77
C ILE A 468 23.46 6.60 19.40
N MET A 469 24.03 5.44 19.05
CA MET A 469 25.27 4.94 19.63
C MET A 469 26.42 5.92 19.38
N LEU A 470 26.61 6.38 18.14
CA LEU A 470 27.68 7.32 17.82
C LEU A 470 27.51 8.61 18.63
N PHE A 471 26.29 9.13 18.75
CA PHE A 471 26.06 10.34 19.53
C PHE A 471 26.27 10.13 21.03
N VAL A 472 25.77 9.03 21.60
CA VAL A 472 25.87 8.73 23.03
C VAL A 472 27.33 8.49 23.45
N VAL A 473 28.09 7.75 22.65
CA VAL A 473 29.50 7.40 22.92
C VAL A 473 30.41 8.60 22.72
N THR A 474 30.22 9.39 21.65
CA THR A 474 31.18 10.44 21.27
C THR A 474 30.77 11.84 21.67
N ARG A 475 29.48 12.08 21.91
CA ARG A 475 28.87 13.41 22.03
C ARG A 475 29.20 14.35 20.87
N SER A 476 29.54 13.78 19.71
CA SER A 476 30.04 14.53 18.54
C SER A 476 29.10 14.37 17.34
N PRO A 477 28.47 15.47 16.89
CA PRO A 477 27.69 15.50 15.64
C PRO A 477 28.52 15.09 14.41
N VAL A 478 29.83 15.37 14.42
CA VAL A 478 30.75 14.99 13.34
C VAL A 478 30.86 13.47 13.24
N MET A 479 30.96 12.77 14.37
CA MET A 479 31.08 11.32 14.37
C MET A 479 29.79 10.64 13.89
N VAL A 480 28.63 11.18 14.26
CA VAL A 480 27.33 10.74 13.72
C VAL A 480 27.28 10.90 12.21
N ALA A 481 27.63 12.09 11.69
CA ALA A 481 27.66 12.36 10.26
C ALA A 481 28.59 11.41 9.51
N LEU A 482 29.83 11.21 10.00
CA LEU A 482 30.78 10.27 9.41
C LEU A 482 30.26 8.83 9.39
N GLY A 483 29.51 8.42 10.41
CA GLY A 483 28.94 7.06 10.48
C GLY A 483 27.85 6.84 9.44
N LEU A 484 26.95 7.82 9.30
CA LEU A 484 25.89 7.77 8.27
C LEU A 484 26.48 7.87 6.85
N ILE A 485 27.52 8.68 6.65
CA ILE A 485 28.26 8.75 5.39
C ILE A 485 28.91 7.41 5.07
N ALA A 486 29.60 6.78 6.03
CA ALA A 486 30.22 5.46 5.86
C ALA A 486 29.20 4.39 5.45
N LYS A 487 27.96 4.50 5.93
CA LYS A 487 26.83 3.63 5.52
C LYS A 487 26.34 3.91 4.10
N ALA A 488 26.31 5.17 3.66
CA ALA A 488 25.71 5.56 2.38
C ALA A 488 26.68 5.47 1.19
N VAL A 489 27.98 5.70 1.39
CA VAL A 489 29.01 5.71 0.32
C VAL A 489 29.04 4.42 -0.51
N PRO A 490 29.03 3.20 0.07
CA PRO A 490 29.05 1.96 -0.71
C PRO A 490 27.91 1.82 -1.71
N THR A 491 26.72 2.30 -1.37
CA THR A 491 25.55 2.24 -2.27
C THR A 491 25.81 3.04 -3.55
N ILE A 492 26.50 4.17 -3.47
CA ILE A 492 26.87 4.98 -4.64
C ILE A 492 27.99 4.30 -5.42
N MET A 493 29.04 3.85 -4.71
CA MET A 493 30.24 3.27 -5.34
C MET A 493 29.94 1.95 -6.06
N PHE A 494 29.14 1.09 -5.45
CA PHE A 494 28.91 -0.28 -5.92
C PHE A 494 27.50 -0.50 -6.49
N GLY A 495 26.51 0.36 -6.21
CA GLY A 495 25.12 0.12 -6.61
C GLY A 495 24.90 0.03 -8.11
N LEU A 496 25.65 0.81 -8.87
CA LEU A 496 25.66 0.77 -10.34
C LEU A 496 26.29 -0.50 -10.92
N LEU A 497 27.22 -1.11 -10.18
CA LEU A 497 27.90 -2.35 -10.55
C LEU A 497 27.13 -3.59 -10.06
N ALA A 498 26.37 -3.43 -8.98
CA ALA A 498 25.73 -4.53 -8.27
C ALA A 498 24.73 -5.29 -9.15
N GLY A 499 23.87 -4.61 -9.92
CA GLY A 499 22.90 -5.26 -10.81
C GLY A 499 23.57 -6.21 -11.82
N PRO A 500 24.41 -5.72 -12.75
CA PRO A 500 25.09 -6.55 -13.73
C PRO A 500 25.99 -7.64 -13.13
N LEU A 501 26.51 -7.43 -11.91
CA LEU A 501 27.32 -8.42 -11.22
C LEU A 501 26.45 -9.53 -10.62
N VAL A 502 25.37 -9.17 -9.94
CA VAL A 502 24.42 -10.08 -9.31
C VAL A 502 23.82 -11.04 -10.33
N ASP A 503 23.53 -10.56 -11.54
CA ASP A 503 22.97 -11.39 -12.62
C ASP A 503 23.94 -12.47 -13.14
N ARG A 504 25.24 -12.40 -12.79
CA ARG A 504 26.25 -13.41 -13.14
C ARG A 504 26.32 -14.55 -12.13
N PHE A 505 25.79 -14.34 -10.95
CA PHE A 505 25.86 -15.29 -9.84
C PHE A 505 24.45 -15.80 -9.50
N ASN A 506 24.41 -16.92 -8.78
CA ASN A 506 23.15 -17.39 -8.23
C ASN A 506 22.65 -16.38 -7.19
N ARG A 507 21.48 -15.79 -7.44
CA ARG A 507 20.95 -14.66 -6.66
C ARG A 507 20.66 -15.05 -5.22
N GLN A 508 20.12 -16.26 -5.01
CA GLN A 508 19.91 -16.82 -3.68
C GLN A 508 21.22 -16.89 -2.89
N ARG A 509 22.30 -17.40 -3.49
CA ARG A 509 23.62 -17.47 -2.84
C ARG A 509 24.17 -16.09 -2.52
N VAL A 510 24.03 -15.13 -3.43
CA VAL A 510 24.45 -13.74 -3.19
C VAL A 510 23.70 -13.17 -1.99
N MET A 511 22.38 -13.36 -1.93
CA MET A 511 21.57 -12.86 -0.81
C MET A 511 21.94 -13.53 0.52
N VAL A 512 22.09 -14.86 0.55
CA VAL A 512 22.46 -15.60 1.76
C VAL A 512 23.85 -15.21 2.26
N LEU A 513 24.85 -15.13 1.36
CA LEU A 513 26.20 -14.72 1.73
C LEU A 513 26.23 -13.28 2.23
N ALA A 514 25.48 -12.38 1.58
CA ALA A 514 25.33 -11.01 2.05
C ALA A 514 24.71 -10.97 3.45
N ASP A 515 23.64 -11.71 3.73
CA ASP A 515 23.02 -11.76 5.06
C ASP A 515 23.96 -12.33 6.13
N LEU A 516 24.68 -13.41 5.83
CA LEU A 516 25.66 -13.98 6.76
C LEU A 516 26.80 -12.99 7.06
N ALA A 517 27.30 -12.30 6.03
CA ALA A 517 28.31 -11.26 6.19
C ALA A 517 27.77 -10.09 7.03
N ARG A 518 26.56 -9.60 6.72
CA ARG A 518 25.91 -8.52 7.48
C ARG A 518 25.68 -8.93 8.94
N ALA A 519 25.17 -10.14 9.20
CA ALA A 519 24.99 -10.67 10.55
C ALA A 519 26.29 -10.66 11.35
N LEU A 520 27.35 -11.27 10.80
CA LEU A 520 28.65 -11.36 11.44
C LEU A 520 29.21 -9.97 11.75
N LEU A 521 29.18 -9.06 10.77
CA LEU A 521 29.70 -7.70 10.92
C LEU A 521 28.88 -6.89 11.93
N THR A 522 27.55 -6.99 11.89
CA THR A 522 26.66 -6.25 12.80
C THR A 522 26.89 -6.63 14.26
N VAL A 523 27.12 -7.91 14.59
CA VAL A 523 27.43 -8.35 15.96
C VAL A 523 28.71 -7.71 16.49
N THR A 524 29.65 -7.35 15.61
CA THR A 524 30.91 -6.71 16.04
C THR A 524 30.76 -5.22 16.38
N ILE A 525 29.68 -4.56 15.94
CA ILE A 525 29.50 -3.11 16.13
C ILE A 525 29.56 -2.70 17.62
N PRO A 526 28.82 -3.34 18.55
CA PRO A 526 28.93 -3.01 19.96
C PRO A 526 30.34 -3.17 20.53
N PHE A 527 31.07 -4.21 20.11
CA PHE A 527 32.44 -4.43 20.54
C PHE A 527 33.37 -3.30 20.06
N TRP A 528 33.31 -2.93 18.78
CA TRP A 528 34.12 -1.84 18.25
C TRP A 528 33.75 -0.49 18.86
N ALA A 529 32.47 -0.22 19.07
CA ALA A 529 32.00 1.04 19.66
C ALA A 529 32.57 1.27 21.07
N LEU A 530 32.82 0.21 21.84
CA LEU A 530 33.33 0.29 23.21
C LEU A 530 34.88 0.23 23.29
N ASN A 531 35.55 -0.37 22.31
CA ASN A 531 37.00 -0.64 22.39
C ASN A 531 37.82 0.10 21.33
N TRP A 532 37.31 0.27 20.12
CA TRP A 532 38.02 0.89 19.00
C TRP A 532 37.03 1.46 17.97
N LEU A 533 36.63 2.71 18.20
CA LEU A 533 35.58 3.39 17.44
C LEU A 533 35.79 3.41 15.91
N PRO A 534 37.02 3.55 15.34
CA PRO A 534 37.24 3.39 13.90
C PRO A 534 36.72 2.07 13.32
N GLY A 535 36.74 0.98 14.10
CA GLY A 535 36.20 -0.32 13.72
C GLY A 535 34.70 -0.30 13.41
N VAL A 536 33.93 0.60 14.03
CA VAL A 536 32.50 0.80 13.73
C VAL A 536 32.29 1.25 12.29
N PHE A 537 33.07 2.24 11.83
CA PHE A 537 32.95 2.78 10.48
C PHE A 537 33.32 1.73 9.43
N ILE A 538 34.35 0.94 9.70
CA ILE A 538 34.76 -0.19 8.84
C ILE A 538 33.63 -1.21 8.78
N ALA A 539 33.08 -1.63 9.91
CA ALA A 539 31.99 -2.60 9.97
C ALA A 539 30.76 -2.11 9.20
N VAL A 540 30.32 -0.87 9.44
CA VAL A 540 29.16 -0.27 8.76
C VAL A 540 29.37 -0.14 7.26
N PHE A 541 30.58 0.24 6.82
CA PHE A 541 30.93 0.31 5.40
C PHE A 541 30.87 -1.07 4.74
N LEU A 542 31.41 -2.11 5.39
CA LEU A 542 31.36 -3.49 4.88
C LEU A 542 29.93 -4.06 4.86
N ILE A 543 29.11 -3.76 5.87
CA ILE A 543 27.67 -4.10 5.89
C ILE A 543 26.96 -3.45 4.71
N ALA A 544 27.22 -2.18 4.44
CA ALA A 544 26.62 -1.45 3.34
C ALA A 544 27.06 -1.98 1.96
N ILE A 545 28.30 -2.47 1.80
CA ILE A 545 28.72 -3.20 0.60
C ILE A 545 27.84 -4.44 0.40
N ALA A 546 27.69 -5.27 1.43
CA ALA A 546 26.86 -6.47 1.35
C ALA A 546 25.39 -6.13 0.99
N SER A 547 24.80 -5.11 1.63
CA SER A 547 23.45 -4.61 1.31
C SER A 547 23.31 -4.15 -0.15
N THR A 548 24.37 -3.58 -0.72
CA THR A 548 24.38 -3.05 -2.09
C THR A 548 24.23 -4.17 -3.13
N PHE A 549 24.76 -5.37 -2.87
CA PHE A 549 24.55 -6.55 -3.71
C PHE A 549 23.25 -7.28 -3.42
N PHE A 550 22.77 -7.23 -2.17
CA PHE A 550 21.57 -7.90 -1.74
C PHE A 550 20.29 -7.35 -2.38
N ASN A 551 20.10 -6.02 -2.37
CA ASN A 551 18.86 -5.41 -2.85
C ASN A 551 18.57 -5.66 -4.34
N PRO A 552 19.55 -5.53 -5.26
CA PRO A 552 19.35 -5.91 -6.67
C PRO A 552 19.03 -7.40 -6.83
N ALA A 553 19.68 -8.29 -6.06
CA ALA A 553 19.40 -9.73 -6.10
C ALA A 553 17.96 -10.06 -5.67
N LYS A 554 17.49 -9.40 -4.61
CA LYS A 554 16.10 -9.47 -4.13
C LYS A 554 15.11 -9.01 -5.20
N GLN A 555 15.37 -7.90 -5.88
CA GLN A 555 14.46 -7.40 -6.92
C GLN A 555 14.45 -8.31 -8.16
N ALA A 556 15.60 -8.87 -8.52
CA ALA A 556 15.73 -9.74 -9.68
C ALA A 556 15.14 -11.15 -9.47
N ILE A 557 15.08 -11.65 -8.24
CA ILE A 557 14.54 -12.99 -7.97
C ILE A 557 12.99 -13.02 -7.92
N ILE A 558 12.32 -11.93 -7.51
CA ILE A 558 10.86 -11.90 -7.32
C ILE A 558 10.09 -12.35 -8.58
N PRO A 559 10.39 -11.85 -9.80
CA PRO A 559 9.72 -12.30 -11.03
C PRO A 559 9.86 -13.80 -11.32
N ASN A 560 10.92 -14.44 -10.84
CA ASN A 560 11.14 -15.88 -11.04
C ASN A 560 10.38 -16.74 -10.02
N LEU A 561 9.98 -16.14 -8.88
CA LEU A 561 9.29 -16.86 -7.80
C LEU A 561 7.77 -16.84 -7.97
N VAL A 562 7.23 -15.84 -8.65
CA VAL A 562 5.78 -15.68 -8.80
C VAL A 562 5.40 -15.60 -10.29
N PRO A 563 4.35 -16.29 -10.73
CA PRO A 563 3.78 -16.11 -12.07
C PRO A 563 3.50 -14.64 -12.38
N GLU A 564 3.63 -14.24 -13.64
CA GLU A 564 3.44 -12.83 -14.07
C GLU A 564 2.12 -12.23 -13.58
N ARG A 565 1.02 -13.02 -13.64
CA ARG A 565 -0.30 -12.64 -13.11
C ARG A 565 -0.33 -12.26 -11.62
N LEU A 566 0.68 -12.68 -10.85
CA LEU A 566 0.84 -12.43 -9.41
C LEU A 566 1.87 -11.34 -9.09
N LEU A 567 2.67 -10.91 -10.07
CA LEU A 567 3.88 -10.12 -9.86
C LEU A 567 3.60 -8.75 -9.23
N VAL A 568 2.56 -8.05 -9.71
CA VAL A 568 2.16 -6.76 -9.15
C VAL A 568 1.76 -6.90 -7.68
N ARG A 569 0.95 -7.92 -7.35
CA ARG A 569 0.50 -8.19 -5.97
C ARG A 569 1.67 -8.57 -5.05
N ALA A 570 2.63 -9.33 -5.57
CA ALA A 570 3.87 -9.68 -4.87
C ALA A 570 4.70 -8.43 -4.53
N ASN A 571 4.93 -7.55 -5.51
CA ASN A 571 5.68 -6.30 -5.31
C ASN A 571 4.97 -5.34 -4.35
N SER A 572 3.66 -5.17 -4.48
CA SER A 572 2.86 -4.36 -3.54
C SER A 572 2.94 -4.90 -2.11
N LEU A 573 2.92 -6.23 -1.94
CA LEU A 573 3.02 -6.84 -0.61
C LEU A 573 4.40 -6.61 0.01
N VAL A 574 5.49 -6.74 -0.76
CA VAL A 574 6.86 -6.43 -0.30
C VAL A 574 6.96 -4.96 0.11
N GLN A 575 6.56 -4.03 -0.76
CA GLN A 575 6.67 -2.60 -0.52
C GLN A 575 5.82 -2.13 0.68
N SER A 576 4.58 -2.63 0.79
CA SER A 576 3.71 -2.32 1.94
C SER A 576 4.31 -2.84 3.24
N SER A 577 4.97 -4.00 3.21
CA SER A 577 5.62 -4.57 4.38
C SER A 577 6.84 -3.75 4.79
N GLU A 578 7.69 -3.36 3.83
CA GLU A 578 8.84 -2.48 4.07
C GLU A 578 8.41 -1.16 4.72
N ARG A 579 7.39 -0.47 4.18
CA ARG A 579 6.87 0.78 4.77
C ARG A 579 6.28 0.61 6.17
N THR A 580 5.66 -0.53 6.42
CA THR A 580 5.15 -0.85 7.75
C THR A 580 6.33 -1.04 8.71
N MET A 581 7.31 -1.86 8.32
CA MET A 581 8.50 -2.14 9.11
C MET A 581 9.38 -0.92 9.34
N GLU A 582 9.41 0.03 8.40
CA GLU A 582 10.05 1.34 8.55
C GLU A 582 9.46 2.11 9.74
N LEU A 583 8.14 2.28 9.75
CA LEU A 583 7.41 2.95 10.83
C LEU A 583 7.60 2.23 12.18
N VAL A 584 7.50 0.89 12.19
CA VAL A 584 7.67 0.09 13.40
C VAL A 584 9.09 0.16 13.93
N GLY A 585 10.05 -0.04 13.04
CA GLY A 585 11.46 -0.21 13.35
C GLY A 585 12.04 1.04 13.99
N TYR A 586 11.78 2.22 13.43
CA TYR A 586 12.26 3.48 14.00
C TYR A 586 11.68 3.79 15.38
N ALA A 587 10.35 3.62 15.53
CA ALA A 587 9.70 3.86 16.81
C ALA A 587 10.25 2.91 17.89
N LEU A 588 10.31 1.61 17.61
CA LEU A 588 10.78 0.63 18.58
C LEU A 588 12.28 0.75 18.88
N ALA A 589 13.10 1.11 17.89
CA ALA A 589 14.53 1.32 18.09
C ALA A 589 14.81 2.43 19.12
N GLY A 590 14.09 3.55 19.04
CA GLY A 590 14.20 4.63 20.01
C GLY A 590 13.81 4.20 21.43
N VAL A 591 12.79 3.35 21.56
CA VAL A 591 12.31 2.82 22.84
C VAL A 591 13.32 1.87 23.48
N LEU A 592 13.80 0.89 22.71
CA LEU A 592 14.78 -0.07 23.20
C LEU A 592 16.08 0.63 23.63
N ALA A 593 16.51 1.63 22.85
CA ALA A 593 17.66 2.46 23.20
C ALA A 593 17.45 3.28 24.48
N ALA A 594 16.24 3.79 24.72
CA ALA A 594 15.92 4.58 25.91
C ALA A 594 15.75 3.74 27.19
N THR A 595 15.20 2.52 27.05
CA THR A 595 14.78 1.69 28.20
C THR A 595 15.79 0.63 28.59
N ILE A 596 16.59 0.14 27.63
CA ILE A 596 17.57 -0.91 27.85
C ILE A 596 18.97 -0.37 27.55
N SER A 597 19.28 -0.20 26.27
CA SER A 597 20.56 0.27 25.74
C SER A 597 20.48 0.30 24.21
N TRP A 598 21.44 0.94 23.54
CA TRP A 598 21.59 0.87 22.09
C TRP A 598 22.15 -0.48 21.61
N VAL A 599 22.78 -1.29 22.50
CA VAL A 599 23.41 -2.58 22.14
C VAL A 599 22.42 -3.60 21.54
N PRO A 600 21.24 -3.84 22.15
CA PRO A 600 20.25 -4.78 21.60
C PRO A 600 19.80 -4.46 20.17
N LEU A 601 19.86 -3.21 19.72
CA LEU A 601 19.47 -2.84 18.36
C LEU A 601 20.31 -3.56 17.31
N PHE A 602 21.62 -3.66 17.53
CA PHE A 602 22.54 -4.35 16.64
C PHE A 602 22.43 -5.87 16.78
N LEU A 603 22.19 -6.39 18.00
CA LEU A 603 22.00 -7.82 18.20
C LEU A 603 20.71 -8.33 17.56
N ILE A 604 19.63 -7.57 17.67
CA ILE A 604 18.36 -7.87 17.02
C ILE A 604 18.56 -7.83 15.50
N ASP A 605 19.17 -6.76 14.96
CA ASP A 605 19.46 -6.67 13.52
C ASP A 605 20.27 -7.85 13.00
N ALA A 606 21.36 -8.22 13.69
CA ALA A 606 22.15 -9.40 13.34
C ALA A 606 21.32 -10.70 13.36
N ALA A 607 20.46 -10.88 14.37
CA ALA A 607 19.54 -12.01 14.43
C ALA A 607 18.53 -11.99 13.26
N THR A 608 18.06 -10.82 12.84
CA THR A 608 17.16 -10.70 11.67
C THR A 608 17.86 -11.09 10.37
N TYR A 609 19.14 -10.78 10.21
CA TYR A 609 19.93 -11.24 9.05
C TYR A 609 20.15 -12.75 9.07
N LEU A 610 20.48 -13.35 10.21
CA LEU A 610 20.59 -14.82 10.32
C LEU A 610 19.27 -15.51 10.00
N PHE A 611 18.17 -14.96 10.51
CA PHE A 611 16.82 -15.43 10.21
C PHE A 611 16.52 -15.31 8.71
N SER A 612 16.82 -14.17 8.09
CA SER A 612 16.67 -13.97 6.65
C SER A 612 17.49 -14.98 5.84
N ALA A 613 18.79 -15.14 6.14
CA ALA A 613 19.65 -16.13 5.50
C ALA A 613 19.06 -17.55 5.58
N ALA A 614 18.57 -17.96 6.75
CA ALA A 614 17.96 -19.27 6.96
C ALA A 614 16.69 -19.45 6.11
N THR A 615 15.83 -18.43 6.04
CA THR A 615 14.62 -18.48 5.19
C THR A 615 14.95 -18.53 3.70
N LEU A 616 16.02 -17.85 3.28
CA LEU A 616 16.46 -17.75 1.89
C LEU A 616 17.08 -19.04 1.36
N LEU A 617 17.66 -19.91 2.20
CA LEU A 617 18.17 -21.24 1.78
C LEU A 617 17.10 -22.09 1.08
N GLY A 618 15.83 -21.78 1.30
CA GLY A 618 14.68 -22.45 0.69
C GLY A 618 14.10 -21.80 -0.57
N VAL A 619 14.80 -20.83 -1.20
CA VAL A 619 14.32 -20.02 -2.34
C VAL A 619 15.17 -20.31 -3.59
N PRO A 620 14.73 -21.21 -4.50
CA PRO A 620 15.49 -21.56 -5.71
C PRO A 620 15.55 -20.39 -6.70
N ASP A 621 16.70 -20.23 -7.36
CA ASP A 621 16.90 -19.30 -8.47
C ASP A 621 16.81 -20.08 -9.80
N SER A 622 15.60 -20.21 -10.34
CA SER A 622 15.34 -20.87 -11.61
C SER A 622 15.33 -19.85 -12.74
N ILE A 623 16.49 -19.57 -13.33
CA ILE A 623 16.75 -19.24 -14.76
C ILE A 623 18.21 -18.74 -14.92
N ARG A 624 18.95 -19.40 -15.80
CA ARG A 624 20.25 -18.96 -16.34
C ARG A 624 19.99 -17.80 -17.29
N SER A 625 20.45 -16.59 -16.95
CA SER A 625 20.29 -15.41 -17.81
C SER A 625 20.95 -15.63 -19.19
N ALA A 626 20.18 -15.37 -20.24
CA ALA A 626 20.67 -15.30 -21.60
C ALA A 626 21.76 -14.23 -21.70
N ARG A 627 22.87 -14.62 -22.33
CA ARG A 627 24.07 -13.80 -22.54
C ARG A 627 23.69 -12.47 -23.22
N GLN A 628 23.77 -11.35 -22.51
CA GLN A 628 23.57 -10.02 -23.11
C GLN A 628 24.71 -9.04 -22.82
N LYS A 629 24.86 -8.12 -23.78
CA LYS A 629 26.02 -7.28 -24.16
C LYS A 629 26.76 -6.61 -23.00
N GLN A 630 28.07 -6.41 -23.20
CA GLN A 630 28.94 -5.60 -22.36
C GLN A 630 28.36 -4.18 -22.16
N VAL A 631 27.72 -3.98 -21.01
CA VAL A 631 27.33 -2.66 -20.49
C VAL A 631 28.60 -1.93 -20.09
N THR A 632 28.91 -0.79 -20.72
CA THR A 632 30.03 0.08 -20.33
C THR A 632 29.51 1.18 -19.42
N LEU A 633 29.57 0.92 -18.11
CA LEU A 633 28.91 1.74 -17.08
C LEU A 633 29.23 3.25 -17.17
N SER A 634 30.49 3.60 -17.44
CA SER A 634 30.91 4.99 -17.57
C SER A 634 30.25 5.70 -18.76
N ARG A 635 30.03 4.98 -19.86
CA ARG A 635 29.36 5.48 -21.07
C ARG A 635 27.87 5.67 -20.84
N ASP A 636 27.22 4.74 -20.13
CA ASP A 636 25.79 4.80 -19.85
C ASP A 636 25.41 5.96 -18.90
N ILE A 637 26.22 6.22 -17.87
CA ILE A 637 26.04 7.38 -16.98
C ILE A 637 26.29 8.68 -17.74
N ALA A 638 27.35 8.73 -18.55
CA ALA A 638 27.68 9.91 -19.36
C ALA A 638 26.56 10.25 -20.35
N ASP A 639 25.95 9.24 -20.99
CA ASP A 639 24.84 9.43 -21.92
C ASP A 639 23.57 9.91 -21.19
N GLY A 640 23.25 9.36 -20.02
CA GLY A 640 22.15 9.84 -19.18
C GLY A 640 22.34 11.29 -18.73
N MET A 641 23.55 11.65 -18.30
CA MET A 641 23.89 13.03 -17.91
C MET A 641 23.83 14.01 -19.08
N ARG A 642 24.35 13.62 -20.26
CA ARG A 642 24.26 14.43 -21.48
C ARG A 642 22.81 14.73 -21.86
N PHE A 643 21.93 13.74 -21.73
CA PHE A 643 20.50 13.91 -21.99
C PHE A 643 19.86 14.90 -21.01
N ILE A 644 20.12 14.73 -19.71
CA ILE A 644 19.62 15.62 -18.65
C ILE A 644 20.00 17.09 -18.92
N VAL A 645 21.26 17.35 -19.30
CA VAL A 645 21.75 18.72 -19.52
C VAL A 645 21.08 19.39 -20.73
N ARG A 646 20.72 18.60 -21.73
CA ARG A 646 20.07 19.06 -22.97
C ARG A 646 18.58 19.38 -22.80
N SER A 647 17.87 18.68 -21.92
CA SER A 647 16.46 18.97 -21.63
C SER A 647 16.35 20.13 -20.61
N PRO A 648 15.74 21.28 -20.96
CA PRO A 648 15.63 22.43 -20.06
C PRO A 648 14.86 22.13 -18.76
N VAL A 649 13.80 21.33 -18.87
CA VAL A 649 12.98 20.87 -17.73
C VAL A 649 13.79 19.94 -16.84
N LEU A 650 14.43 18.91 -17.41
CA LEU A 650 15.23 17.97 -16.62
C LEU A 650 16.44 18.64 -15.97
N ARG A 651 17.12 19.55 -16.66
CA ARG A 651 18.25 20.31 -16.09
C ARG A 651 17.84 21.07 -14.83
N SER A 652 16.71 21.79 -14.89
CA SER A 652 16.18 22.55 -13.75
C SER A 652 15.76 21.64 -12.61
N ILE A 653 15.10 20.52 -12.94
CA ILE A 653 14.71 19.48 -11.98
C ILE A 653 15.92 18.86 -11.27
N MET A 654 16.98 18.54 -12.02
CA MET A 654 18.18 17.92 -11.47
C MET A 654 18.97 18.88 -10.60
N ALA A 655 19.09 20.15 -10.99
CA ALA A 655 19.66 21.18 -10.13
C ALA A 655 18.90 21.28 -8.80
N LEU A 656 17.56 21.36 -8.86
CA LEU A 656 16.73 21.39 -7.66
C LEU A 656 16.89 20.11 -6.83
N THR A 657 16.97 18.94 -7.45
CA THR A 657 17.18 17.65 -6.77
C THR A 657 18.51 17.60 -6.03
N ALA A 658 19.59 18.09 -6.64
CA ALA A 658 20.89 18.18 -5.99
C ALA A 658 20.85 19.11 -4.78
N MET A 659 20.24 20.29 -4.92
CA MET A 659 20.09 21.26 -3.83
C MET A 659 19.20 20.72 -2.69
N THR A 660 18.08 20.09 -3.03
CA THR A 660 17.21 19.46 -2.05
C THR A 660 17.93 18.33 -1.32
N GLY A 661 18.67 17.48 -2.02
CA GLY A 661 19.51 16.44 -1.42
C GLY A 661 20.55 17.03 -0.47
N LEU A 662 21.26 18.08 -0.89
CA LEU A 662 22.26 18.78 -0.09
C LEU A 662 21.69 19.33 1.21
N PHE A 663 20.63 20.15 1.13
CA PHE A 663 20.11 20.81 2.33
C PHE A 663 19.29 19.88 3.20
N ALA A 664 18.51 18.95 2.62
CA ALA A 664 17.83 17.92 3.42
C ALA A 664 18.87 16.99 4.08
N GLY A 665 19.96 16.65 3.40
CA GLY A 665 21.04 15.83 3.97
C GLY A 665 21.69 16.44 5.20
N MET A 666 21.63 17.76 5.37
CA MET A 666 22.15 18.42 6.57
C MET A 666 21.36 18.05 7.84
N THR A 667 20.09 17.66 7.72
CA THR A 667 19.24 17.41 8.90
C THR A 667 19.37 15.99 9.43
N PHE A 668 19.78 15.03 8.60
CA PHE A 668 19.87 13.60 8.95
C PHE A 668 20.74 13.33 10.20
N PRO A 669 22.06 13.63 10.20
CA PRO A 669 22.89 13.42 11.40
C PRO A 669 22.57 14.43 12.51
N THR A 670 21.92 15.54 12.17
CA THR A 670 21.58 16.61 13.10
C THR A 670 20.35 16.29 13.93
N LEU A 671 19.43 15.45 13.42
CA LEU A 671 18.16 15.14 14.08
C LEU A 671 18.37 14.44 15.44
N VAL A 672 19.31 13.49 15.53
CA VAL A 672 19.64 12.85 16.81
C VAL A 672 20.25 13.85 17.80
N VAL A 673 21.08 14.78 17.32
CA VAL A 673 21.68 15.83 18.16
C VAL A 673 20.60 16.80 18.65
N LEU A 674 19.64 17.15 17.79
CA LEU A 674 18.50 17.99 18.14
C LEU A 674 17.63 17.32 19.22
N ALA A 675 17.34 16.02 19.05
CA ALA A 675 16.53 15.24 19.98
C ALA A 675 17.15 15.14 21.38
N TYR A 676 18.47 14.90 21.47
CA TYR A 676 19.17 14.84 22.76
C TYR A 676 19.48 16.22 23.36
N GLY A 677 19.78 17.20 22.52
CA GLY A 677 20.13 18.56 22.90
C GLY A 677 18.90 19.41 23.14
N ALA A 678 18.55 20.25 22.18
CA ALA A 678 17.54 21.30 22.33
C ALA A 678 16.12 20.80 22.66
N LEU A 679 15.76 19.57 22.26
CA LEU A 679 14.43 19.02 22.54
C LEU A 679 14.36 18.22 23.85
N HIS A 680 15.50 17.88 24.45
CA HIS A 680 15.59 17.07 25.67
C HIS A 680 14.77 15.76 25.63
N ALA A 681 14.62 15.16 24.46
CA ALA A 681 13.75 14.02 24.22
C ALA A 681 14.51 12.67 24.16
N GLY A 682 15.84 12.71 24.01
CA GLY A 682 16.72 11.53 24.07
C GLY A 682 16.46 10.50 22.96
N ALA A 683 16.80 9.22 23.22
CA ALA A 683 16.67 8.14 22.26
C ALA A 683 15.21 7.89 21.80
N SER A 684 14.26 7.90 22.75
CA SER A 684 12.84 7.69 22.47
C SER A 684 12.27 8.82 21.63
N GLY A 685 12.62 10.06 21.97
CA GLY A 685 12.27 11.23 21.16
C GLY A 685 12.80 11.14 19.74
N TYR A 686 14.07 10.78 19.55
CA TYR A 686 14.66 10.62 18.22
C TYR A 686 13.91 9.58 17.37
N GLY A 687 13.67 8.37 17.91
CA GLY A 687 12.94 7.32 17.19
C GLY A 687 11.50 7.71 16.83
N VAL A 688 10.82 8.48 17.70
CA VAL A 688 9.48 9.03 17.42
C VAL A 688 9.53 10.05 16.28
N LEU A 689 10.48 10.98 16.29
CA LEU A 689 10.59 12.00 15.24
C LEU A 689 10.87 11.37 13.86
N GLU A 690 11.71 10.33 13.79
CA GLU A 690 11.93 9.54 12.56
C GLU A 690 10.64 8.87 12.06
N ALA A 691 9.93 8.18 12.96
CA ALA A 691 8.68 7.50 12.61
C ALA A 691 7.60 8.47 12.09
N VAL A 692 7.54 9.68 12.65
CA VAL A 692 6.56 10.71 12.29
C VAL A 692 6.79 11.28 10.89
N ILE A 693 8.06 11.41 10.45
CA ILE A 693 8.40 11.77 9.06
C ILE A 693 7.83 10.70 8.11
N GLY A 694 8.03 9.42 8.42
CA GLY A 694 7.46 8.30 7.66
C GLY A 694 5.92 8.33 7.60
N GLY A 695 5.26 8.62 8.72
CA GLY A 695 3.81 8.79 8.78
C GLY A 695 3.29 9.94 7.90
N GLY A 696 3.99 11.07 7.90
CA GLY A 696 3.71 12.20 7.00
C GLY A 696 3.89 11.83 5.53
N ALA A 697 4.95 11.09 5.20
CA ALA A 697 5.24 10.66 3.85
C ALA A 697 4.14 9.77 3.25
N ILE A 698 3.56 8.87 4.06
CA ILE A 698 2.40 8.05 3.68
C ILE A 698 1.20 8.95 3.32
N LEU A 699 0.88 9.93 4.16
CA LEU A 699 -0.20 10.88 3.86
C LEU A 699 0.06 11.66 2.57
N GLY A 700 1.28 12.16 2.41
CA GLY A 700 1.69 12.87 1.19
C GLY A 700 1.55 12.00 -0.06
N ALA A 701 1.90 10.71 0.01
CA ALA A 701 1.76 9.77 -1.10
C ALA A 701 0.30 9.60 -1.53
N MET A 702 -0.61 9.56 -0.56
CA MET A 702 -2.05 9.39 -0.81
C MET A 702 -2.70 10.68 -1.34
N ALA A 703 -2.20 11.85 -0.94
CA ALA A 703 -2.68 13.14 -1.43
C ALA A 703 -2.12 13.50 -2.83
N SER A 704 -0.92 13.00 -3.17
CA SER A 704 -0.18 13.39 -4.37
C SER A 704 -0.98 13.20 -5.68
N PRO A 705 -1.65 12.06 -5.96
CA PRO A 705 -2.41 11.89 -7.20
C PRO A 705 -3.53 12.93 -7.37
N GLN A 706 -4.22 13.27 -6.28
CA GLN A 706 -5.33 14.22 -6.30
C GLN A 706 -4.86 15.66 -6.51
N LEU A 707 -3.72 16.01 -5.90
CA LEU A 707 -3.07 17.31 -6.10
C LEU A 707 -2.56 17.42 -7.53
N MET A 708 -1.95 16.37 -8.08
CA MET A 708 -1.44 16.33 -9.46
C MET A 708 -2.55 16.41 -10.52
N ALA A 709 -3.77 15.97 -10.19
CA ALA A 709 -4.94 16.16 -11.04
C ALA A 709 -5.45 17.62 -11.07
N ARG A 710 -5.15 18.42 -10.03
CA ARG A 710 -5.65 19.79 -9.87
C ARG A 710 -4.61 20.87 -10.18
N TYR A 711 -3.34 20.58 -9.93
CA TYR A 711 -2.25 21.54 -9.99
C TYR A 711 -1.15 21.05 -10.92
N ARG A 712 -0.35 21.99 -11.44
CA ARG A 712 0.79 21.66 -12.31
C ARG A 712 1.85 20.93 -11.49
N ALA A 713 2.40 19.85 -12.06
CA ALA A 713 3.42 19.03 -11.40
C ALA A 713 4.66 19.86 -11.01
N GLY A 714 5.09 20.78 -11.87
CA GLY A 714 6.17 21.73 -11.56
C GLY A 714 5.92 22.60 -10.34
N VAL A 715 4.69 23.12 -10.20
CA VAL A 715 4.28 23.92 -9.03
C VAL A 715 4.25 23.08 -7.76
N LEU A 716 3.79 21.82 -7.85
CA LEU A 716 3.79 20.90 -6.71
C LEU A 716 5.20 20.55 -6.23
N ILE A 717 6.15 20.38 -7.15
CA ILE A 717 7.58 20.20 -6.81
C ILE A 717 8.07 21.40 -5.99
N LEU A 718 7.81 22.63 -6.46
CA LEU A 718 8.25 23.85 -5.79
C LEU A 718 7.59 24.04 -4.43
N ILE A 719 6.27 23.82 -4.33
CA ILE A 719 5.54 23.87 -3.05
C ILE A 719 6.05 22.80 -2.09
N GLY A 720 6.32 21.59 -2.58
CA GLY A 720 6.89 20.49 -1.80
C GLY A 720 8.25 20.86 -1.20
N VAL A 721 9.17 21.40 -2.01
CA VAL A 721 10.50 21.84 -1.52
C VAL A 721 10.37 23.01 -0.54
N ALA A 722 9.52 24.00 -0.82
CA ALA A 722 9.31 25.13 0.08
C ALA A 722 8.68 24.68 1.41
N GLY A 723 7.68 23.80 1.38
CA GLY A 723 7.05 23.23 2.58
C GLY A 723 8.01 22.37 3.39
N PHE A 724 8.88 21.63 2.71
CA PHE A 724 9.96 20.86 3.32
C PHE A 724 10.94 21.78 4.06
N GLY A 725 11.39 22.85 3.40
CA GLY A 725 12.28 23.85 4.00
C GLY A 725 11.65 24.61 5.16
N LEU A 726 10.41 25.07 5.02
CA LEU A 726 9.69 25.76 6.09
C LEU A 726 9.53 24.88 7.33
N SER A 727 9.23 23.60 7.12
CA SER A 727 9.07 22.63 8.21
C SER A 727 10.38 22.44 8.99
N TYR A 728 11.52 22.33 8.30
CA TYR A 728 12.83 22.27 8.97
C TYR A 728 13.19 23.55 9.70
N ALA A 729 12.92 24.71 9.08
CA ALA A 729 13.20 26.00 9.71
C ALA A 729 12.40 26.17 11.02
N LEU A 730 11.11 25.86 10.99
CA LEU A 730 10.24 25.96 12.17
C LEU A 730 10.61 24.93 13.25
N THR A 731 11.05 23.74 12.86
CA THR A 731 11.58 22.72 13.79
C THR A 731 12.79 23.25 14.55
N GLY A 732 13.73 23.89 13.86
CA GLY A 732 14.90 24.51 14.48
C GLY A 732 14.58 25.74 15.32
N LEU A 733 13.63 26.58 14.91
CA LEU A 733 13.29 27.82 15.61
C LEU A 733 12.54 27.59 16.93
N LEU A 734 11.52 26.72 16.93
CA LEU A 734 10.62 26.60 18.09
C LEU A 734 11.15 25.69 19.21
N GLN A 735 12.16 24.86 18.91
CA GLN A 735 12.92 24.05 19.90
C GLN A 735 12.05 23.32 20.93
N SER A 736 10.88 22.88 20.51
CA SER A 736 9.92 22.15 21.35
C SER A 736 9.63 20.82 20.69
N PHE A 737 9.68 19.74 21.47
CA PHE A 737 9.41 18.40 20.96
C PHE A 737 8.05 18.32 20.27
N LEU A 738 7.06 19.05 20.79
CA LEU A 738 5.72 19.12 20.23
C LEU A 738 5.71 19.75 18.84
N PHE A 739 6.36 20.90 18.70
CA PHE A 739 6.42 21.59 17.41
C PHE A 739 7.30 20.84 16.41
N ALA A 740 8.39 20.24 16.87
CA ALA A 740 9.23 19.35 16.06
C ALA A 740 8.42 18.16 15.52
N PHE A 741 7.57 17.53 16.33
CA PHE A 741 6.66 16.48 15.88
C PHE A 741 5.76 16.98 14.75
N VAL A 742 5.07 18.11 14.94
CA VAL A 742 4.11 18.65 13.97
C VAL A 742 4.79 19.02 12.66
N PHE A 743 5.92 19.71 12.72
CA PHE A 743 6.61 20.15 11.52
C PHE A 743 7.35 19.02 10.83
N LEU A 744 7.91 18.04 11.55
CA LEU A 744 8.51 16.87 10.92
C LEU A 744 7.46 15.95 10.27
N PHE A 745 6.23 15.92 10.81
CA PHE A 745 5.09 15.30 10.13
C PHE A 745 4.76 16.04 8.81
N ALA A 746 4.62 17.37 8.86
CA ALA A 746 4.35 18.20 7.68
C ALA A 746 5.49 18.11 6.64
N CYS A 747 6.73 18.02 7.10
CA CYS A 747 7.92 17.73 6.31
C CYS A 747 7.79 16.40 5.56
N GLY A 748 7.36 15.33 6.22
CA GLY A 748 7.06 14.05 5.56
C GLY A 748 6.06 14.21 4.42
N VAL A 749 4.95 14.91 4.66
CA VAL A 749 3.92 15.21 3.63
C VAL A 749 4.52 15.99 2.45
N ALA A 750 5.24 17.07 2.75
CA ALA A 750 5.84 17.95 1.76
C ALA A 750 6.92 17.23 0.92
N SER A 751 7.72 16.36 1.55
CA SER A 751 8.75 15.56 0.89
C SER A 751 8.14 14.66 -0.19
N THR A 752 6.99 14.05 0.07
CA THR A 752 6.31 13.20 -0.92
C THR A 752 5.64 14.01 -2.02
N ILE A 753 5.04 15.16 -1.68
CA ILE A 753 4.47 16.10 -2.68
C ILE A 753 5.56 16.63 -3.62
N TYR A 754 6.80 16.77 -3.14
CA TYR A 754 7.97 17.02 -3.98
C TYR A 754 8.36 15.79 -4.82
N TYR A 755 8.50 14.62 -4.17
CA TYR A 755 9.16 13.45 -4.77
C TYR A 755 8.31 12.71 -5.81
N VAL A 756 6.99 12.64 -5.64
CA VAL A 756 6.12 11.92 -6.58
C VAL A 756 6.05 12.62 -7.95
N PRO A 757 5.71 13.92 -8.05
CA PRO A 757 5.68 14.60 -9.34
C PRO A 757 7.08 14.70 -9.99
N LEU A 758 8.14 14.80 -9.18
CA LEU A 758 9.52 14.77 -9.64
C LEU A 758 9.82 13.50 -10.46
N ILE A 759 9.48 12.33 -9.92
CA ILE A 759 9.66 11.06 -10.63
C ILE A 759 8.81 11.03 -11.89
N SER A 760 7.54 11.42 -11.81
CA SER A 760 6.62 11.37 -12.94
C SER A 760 7.05 12.24 -14.11
N ILE A 761 7.50 13.48 -13.86
CA ILE A 761 8.03 14.35 -14.93
C ILE A 761 9.30 13.73 -15.52
N THR A 762 10.20 13.21 -14.68
CA THR A 762 11.45 12.62 -15.17
C THR A 762 11.21 11.38 -16.04
N GLN A 763 10.23 10.54 -15.68
CA GLN A 763 9.83 9.37 -16.47
C GLN A 763 9.25 9.77 -17.82
N ARG A 764 8.45 10.85 -17.84
CA ARG A 764 7.81 11.37 -19.05
C ARG A 764 8.80 12.00 -20.02
N GLU A 765 9.68 12.87 -19.52
CA GLU A 765 10.64 13.62 -20.35
C GLU A 765 11.77 12.73 -20.90
N ALA A 766 11.98 11.55 -20.30
CA ALA A 766 13.00 10.61 -20.75
C ALA A 766 12.41 9.53 -21.68
N PRO A 767 12.84 9.47 -22.96
CA PRO A 767 12.46 8.42 -23.90
C PRO A 767 12.77 7.01 -23.38
N ASP A 768 11.97 6.01 -23.76
CA ASP A 768 12.08 4.64 -23.26
C ASP A 768 13.52 4.08 -23.36
N TYR A 769 14.23 4.34 -24.46
CA TYR A 769 15.58 3.82 -24.72
C TYR A 769 16.69 4.41 -23.82
N ILE A 770 16.45 5.54 -23.14
CA ILE A 770 17.42 6.21 -22.26
C ILE A 770 16.88 6.44 -20.84
N ARG A 771 15.59 6.19 -20.58
CA ARG A 771 14.93 6.42 -19.29
C ARG A 771 15.67 5.80 -18.11
N GLY A 772 16.11 4.54 -18.23
CA GLY A 772 16.86 3.86 -17.16
C GLY A 772 18.18 4.57 -16.81
N ARG A 773 18.90 5.08 -17.82
CA ARG A 773 20.16 5.83 -17.66
C ARG A 773 19.92 7.18 -17.02
N VAL A 774 18.88 7.91 -17.45
CA VAL A 774 18.45 9.18 -16.84
C VAL A 774 18.08 9.00 -15.37
N MET A 775 17.36 7.93 -15.02
CA MET A 775 16.99 7.62 -13.64
C MET A 775 18.19 7.28 -12.76
N ALA A 776 19.15 6.51 -13.28
CA ALA A 776 20.39 6.20 -12.58
C ALA A 776 21.22 7.47 -12.30
N SER A 777 21.37 8.34 -13.30
CA SER A 777 22.05 9.63 -13.15
C SER A 777 21.37 10.53 -12.11
N ARG A 778 20.03 10.60 -12.10
CA ARG A 778 19.27 11.32 -11.06
C ARG A 778 19.53 10.75 -9.66
N PHE A 779 19.48 9.43 -9.52
CA PHE A 779 19.69 8.77 -8.23
C PHE A 779 21.08 9.10 -7.66
N LEU A 780 22.13 9.02 -8.48
CA LEU A 780 23.48 9.40 -8.09
C LEU A 780 23.57 10.87 -7.66
N LEU A 781 22.93 11.76 -8.42
CA LEU A 781 22.94 13.19 -8.11
C LEU A 781 22.26 13.49 -6.76
N ALA A 782 21.11 12.86 -6.50
CA ALA A 782 20.40 13.00 -5.23
C ALA A 782 21.24 12.48 -4.05
N GLN A 783 21.88 11.32 -4.21
CA GLN A 783 22.72 10.71 -3.18
C GLN A 783 24.02 11.51 -2.93
N ALA A 784 24.64 12.04 -3.98
CA ALA A 784 25.80 12.91 -3.85
C ALA A 784 25.46 14.19 -3.09
N GLY A 785 24.31 14.80 -3.39
CA GLY A 785 23.76 15.93 -2.63
C GLY A 785 23.61 15.56 -1.16
N LEU A 786 22.90 14.46 -0.86
CA LEU A 786 22.67 13.97 0.51
C LEU A 786 23.98 13.81 1.30
N LEU A 787 24.98 13.13 0.72
CA LEU A 787 26.30 12.95 1.34
C LEU A 787 27.02 14.28 1.59
N GLY A 788 26.97 15.20 0.61
CA GLY A 788 27.51 16.55 0.78
C GLY A 788 26.86 17.29 1.94
N GLY A 789 25.54 17.17 2.08
CA GLY A 789 24.77 17.74 3.19
C GLY A 789 25.20 17.18 4.55
N MET A 790 25.31 15.86 4.65
CA MET A 790 25.79 15.19 5.85
C MET A 790 27.20 15.63 6.21
N ALA A 791 28.11 15.72 5.23
CA ALA A 791 29.50 16.13 5.42
C ALA A 791 29.61 17.57 5.95
N ILE A 792 28.76 18.49 5.47
CA ILE A 792 28.71 19.87 5.94
C ILE A 792 28.10 19.96 7.35
N SER A 793 27.02 19.21 7.60
CA SER A 793 26.23 19.36 8.82
C SER A 793 26.94 18.91 10.09
N GLY A 794 27.81 17.89 10.05
CA GLY A 794 28.54 17.44 11.23
C GLY A 794 29.35 18.57 11.88
N PRO A 795 30.32 19.18 11.17
CA PRO A 795 31.08 20.32 11.66
C PRO A 795 30.22 21.55 11.95
N LEU A 796 29.19 21.80 11.12
CA LEU A 796 28.32 22.96 11.29
C LEU A 796 27.50 22.84 12.58
N THR A 797 26.95 21.67 12.88
CA THR A 797 26.19 21.39 14.11
C THR A 797 27.08 21.46 15.34
N ALA A 798 28.34 21.03 15.25
CA ALA A 798 29.30 21.18 16.34
C ALA A 798 29.62 22.66 16.66
N ARG A 799 29.59 23.55 15.65
CA ARG A 799 29.88 24.99 15.82
C ARG A 799 28.66 25.84 16.16
N LEU A 800 27.53 25.57 15.51
CA LEU A 800 26.34 26.41 15.52
C LEU A 800 25.18 25.83 16.35
N GLY A 801 25.27 24.56 16.72
CA GLY A 801 24.20 23.80 17.35
C GLY A 801 23.18 23.26 16.34
N ALA A 802 22.51 22.18 16.73
CA ALA A 802 21.51 21.49 15.90
C ALA A 802 20.32 22.38 15.48
N PRO A 803 19.75 23.24 16.36
CA PRO A 803 18.66 24.13 15.97
C PRO A 803 19.01 25.03 14.79
N LEU A 804 20.17 25.69 14.84
CA LEU A 804 20.59 26.63 13.80
C LEU A 804 20.87 25.93 12.47
N VAL A 805 21.40 24.70 12.49
CA VAL A 805 21.57 23.89 11.27
C VAL A 805 20.23 23.52 10.64
N PHE A 806 19.20 23.19 11.42
CA PHE A 806 17.84 22.99 10.92
C PHE A 806 17.25 24.27 10.31
N VAL A 807 17.48 25.43 10.96
CA VAL A 807 17.09 26.74 10.41
C VAL A 807 17.79 27.02 9.09
N THR A 808 19.11 26.85 9.02
CA THR A 808 19.91 27.07 7.81
C THR A 808 19.49 26.14 6.67
N ALA A 809 19.36 24.84 6.93
CA ALA A 809 18.90 23.89 5.93
C ALA A 809 17.49 24.24 5.41
N GLY A 810 16.58 24.60 6.33
CA GLY A 810 15.22 24.97 5.99
C GLY A 810 15.12 26.25 5.15
N THR A 811 15.84 27.31 5.55
CA THR A 811 15.84 28.57 4.80
C THR A 811 16.49 28.43 3.43
N LEU A 812 17.56 27.64 3.31
CA LEU A 812 18.21 27.37 2.04
C LEU A 812 17.32 26.54 1.09
N LEU A 813 16.51 25.61 1.61
CA LEU A 813 15.51 24.91 0.80
C LEU A 813 14.41 25.84 0.31
N VAL A 814 13.90 26.74 1.16
CA VAL A 814 12.91 27.75 0.76
C VAL A 814 13.51 28.68 -0.30
N ALA A 815 14.74 29.14 -0.11
CA ALA A 815 15.45 29.96 -1.09
C ALA A 815 15.65 29.21 -2.42
N ALA A 816 16.03 27.93 -2.37
CA ALA A 816 16.15 27.08 -3.56
C ALA A 816 14.81 26.95 -4.31
N ALA A 817 13.69 26.80 -3.60
CA ALA A 817 12.36 26.78 -4.20
C ALA A 817 11.99 28.13 -4.84
N ILE A 818 12.30 29.25 -4.19
CA ILE A 818 12.06 30.61 -4.73
C ILE A 818 12.89 30.86 -6.00
N VAL A 819 14.17 30.50 -5.98
CA VAL A 819 15.05 30.60 -7.15
C VAL A 819 14.56 29.67 -8.26
N ALA A 820 14.20 28.43 -7.92
CA ALA A 820 13.67 27.45 -8.86
C ALA A 820 12.34 27.89 -9.52
N PHE A 821 11.54 28.72 -8.83
CA PHE A 821 10.32 29.31 -9.37
C PHE A 821 10.57 30.29 -10.53
N ALA A 822 11.76 30.89 -10.62
CA ALA A 822 12.13 31.77 -11.73
C ALA A 822 12.30 31.01 -13.06
N PHE A 823 12.54 29.70 -13.02
CA PHE A 823 12.67 28.86 -14.21
C PHE A 823 11.29 28.46 -14.74
N ARG A 824 10.88 29.12 -15.83
CA ARG A 824 9.57 28.87 -16.48
C ARG A 824 9.40 27.41 -16.87
N ASP A 825 10.43 26.78 -17.43
CA ASP A 825 10.40 25.37 -17.84
C ASP A 825 10.03 24.42 -16.71
N LEU A 826 10.52 24.69 -15.48
CA LEU A 826 10.17 23.91 -14.31
C LEU A 826 8.76 24.24 -13.81
N ARG A 827 8.44 25.53 -13.63
CA ARG A 827 7.15 25.96 -13.08
C ARG A 827 5.97 25.55 -13.97
N ASP A 828 6.15 25.62 -15.28
CA ASP A 828 5.11 25.36 -16.26
C ASP A 828 5.06 23.89 -16.70
N ALA A 829 5.95 23.04 -16.16
CA ALA A 829 5.93 21.60 -16.38
C ALA A 829 4.60 20.98 -15.90
N ARG A 830 3.92 20.31 -16.83
CA ARG A 830 2.64 19.62 -16.59
C ARG A 830 2.76 18.16 -16.94
N LEU A 831 1.91 17.36 -16.30
CA LEU A 831 1.70 15.97 -16.68
C LEU A 831 0.63 15.80 -17.77
N ARG A 832 0.20 16.88 -18.45
CA ARG A 832 -0.83 16.89 -19.52
C ARG A 832 -0.82 15.64 -20.40
N ASP A 833 -1.95 14.96 -20.54
CA ASP A 833 -2.20 14.06 -21.67
C ASP A 833 -1.89 14.81 -22.95
N ALA A 834 -1.09 14.21 -23.82
CA ALA A 834 -0.78 14.82 -25.11
C ALA A 834 -2.08 14.97 -25.89
N THR A 835 -2.48 16.21 -26.18
CA THR A 835 -3.39 16.44 -27.31
C THR A 835 -2.66 15.98 -28.58
N PRO A 836 -3.31 15.20 -29.48
CA PRO A 836 -2.67 14.56 -30.65
C PRO A 836 -2.03 15.52 -31.67
N ALA A 837 -2.22 16.83 -31.53
CA ALA A 837 -1.79 17.82 -32.53
C ALA A 837 -0.26 17.94 -32.68
N ALA A 838 0.53 17.61 -31.65
CA ALA A 838 1.99 17.80 -31.69
C ALA A 838 2.76 16.64 -32.36
N SER A 839 2.13 15.48 -32.57
CA SER A 839 2.78 14.33 -33.24
C SER A 839 2.63 14.35 -34.77
N LEU A 840 1.76 15.19 -35.32
CA LEU A 840 1.59 15.33 -36.77
C LEU A 840 2.59 16.29 -37.42
N GLU A 841 3.15 17.26 -36.68
CA GLU A 841 4.17 18.18 -37.20
C GLU A 841 5.59 17.60 -37.19
N ALA A 842 5.84 16.50 -36.47
CA ALA A 842 7.16 15.86 -36.41
C ALA A 842 7.39 14.82 -37.52
N VAL A 843 6.38 14.55 -38.37
CA VAL A 843 6.46 13.62 -39.51
C VAL A 843 6.58 14.36 -40.85
N SER A 844 6.54 15.69 -40.86
CA SER A 844 6.60 16.52 -42.07
C SER A 844 7.79 17.50 -42.12
N GLY A 845 8.91 17.19 -41.43
CA GLY A 845 10.15 17.98 -41.46
C GLY A 845 11.37 17.17 -41.87
#